data_AF-A0A1H0BM88-F1
#
_entry.id   AF-A0A1H0BM88-F1
#
_cell.length_a   1.000
_cell.length_b   1.000
_cell.length_c   1.000
_cell.angle_alpha   90.00
_cell.angle_beta   90.00
_cell.angle_gamma   90.00
#
_symmetry.space_group_name_H-M   'P 1'
#
loop_
_entity.id
_entity.type
_entity.pdbx_description
1 polymer ?
#
loop_
_entity_poly.entity_id
_entity_poly.type
_entity_poly.pdbx_seq_one_letter_code
_entity_poly.pdbx_strand_id
1 'polypeptide(L)'
;MRGGVKFFTGAPVVARHYVEAGRRRVDDYYLAEGTGIARRYTATPGAPVEQLAPMTGDAYESWVAGLDPDTADPRGRLRTDDRAVRFVEVIVNGPKSWSLAAALHPDVAAAYDAAQDRAAEQIIGWLAAHATTRMGPRGGQVQVPVETLEAATVRHHTSRAGDPHRHLHLQVNTRVLAADKWRGLHTVGVRDFIGAINGIGHAAVACNPAFRAALAVHGYSLDGTGEVLELADYVGAFSARAAQIGRNLERYEQEWISANPGRTPGPALRRAWDARAWAEGRPDKVTPRPGEDLTARWVTELVALGYRDRNCPVDLVPVPVGGLDRDAAVDTVLARLAAGGSAWNAGDVRGQVEQLIAATGIVADPAVRIELAEDLTDRALAVCVPLLDRDGVPEHIRAWTSRPVLDVEADLTARLATRTVELHSGRPEQAGVTPPVVARLDAGQAAAATALAGDRGLVVVEGAAGAGKTTLLAAARDLLEAQGRRLVVVTPTLKAAKVAAAEVGARTGSVAWLAHQHGWRWDDDGTWTRLAPGDTDPFTGITYAGPQDTARLTAGDLLVVDEAGMLDQETAGALLTLADEQRVRVALVGDRQQLAAVGRGGVLDLAVRAVDPAAHVTLDAVHRFTRTDDTGSVTPDDDYAALTMAMRVGDDPGAVFDALAARRQITVHSDPAALQEALAELAAAGHQDGKAVAVVVDTREQAVALNAAVRERLTAEGRVDDIRAVSTRAGQRIGVGDRITTRRNDRDLGVANRDTWTVIAVDETGGLLVTPACDRPGGNVAPGKVSPGGGRERLLPADYVTPHVELAYASTAHGVQGDTVPAAHMVVGEHTGAASAYVGMTRGRTANTAHLVAADLAGAREEWIAVFGRDRADLGPGHAAGLAAAEAARSAPARPLEEALGALRRAWTAEQRGLDQLAFLQRLQTTYQRQVALDLDGAAAVSAAKVAHQAAVGEADAARQRVEAVGALVGAAAERTSASLLARWDADRDVAVQAACTVADGPGRLQLRRAAVTRAGGRLDDWARRWRPHLPDLPTDPNAIAEVAGRDDDRPRLQAALGAAARRAAEQAHPQHAELRAAADTAQRAADQAQRRLDAARRRHDDRLAGTAPASRESAARLTEAQRELAAARQRLTDTRTRITRLHAEPALAALPSGRLDDERLAWGVGHDADTRRRAADRRPAAPPPEERLPSLYGGRAVDHRGPFPGR
;
A
#
# COMPACT_ATOMS: atom_id res chain seq x y z
N MET A 1 -15.46 -16.76 -19.38
CA MET A 1 -14.93 -16.26 -20.67
C MET A 1 -13.74 -15.36 -20.39
N ARG A 2 -12.66 -15.47 -21.17
CA ARG A 2 -11.53 -14.53 -21.14
C ARG A 2 -11.22 -14.10 -22.58
N GLY A 3 -12.17 -13.42 -23.20
CA GLY A 3 -12.01 -12.89 -24.56
C GLY A 3 -11.49 -11.46 -24.52
N GLY A 4 -10.43 -11.17 -25.27
CA GLY A 4 -10.00 -9.80 -25.57
C GLY A 4 -10.86 -9.19 -26.69
N VAL A 5 -10.89 -7.87 -26.77
CA VAL A 5 -11.48 -7.14 -27.91
C VAL A 5 -10.42 -6.98 -28.99
N LYS A 6 -10.74 -7.36 -30.24
CA LYS A 6 -9.86 -7.14 -31.39
C LYS A 6 -10.48 -6.14 -32.35
N PHE A 7 -9.67 -5.23 -32.88
CA PHE A 7 -10.09 -4.29 -33.92
C PHE A 7 -9.59 -4.76 -35.27
N PHE A 8 -10.48 -5.08 -36.19
CA PHE A 8 -10.08 -5.42 -37.55
C PHE A 8 -9.89 -4.14 -38.37
N THR A 9 -8.67 -3.93 -38.85
CA THR A 9 -8.30 -2.82 -39.75
C THR A 9 -7.83 -3.35 -41.10
N GLY A 10 -8.07 -2.58 -42.16
CA GLY A 10 -7.53 -2.87 -43.50
C GLY A 10 -8.60 -3.18 -44.55
N ALA A 11 -8.20 -3.94 -45.58
CA ALA A 11 -9.03 -4.22 -46.75
C ALA A 11 -10.15 -5.24 -46.44
N PRO A 12 -11.42 -4.95 -46.76
CA PRO A 12 -12.55 -5.84 -46.48
C PRO A 12 -12.42 -7.25 -47.06
N VAL A 13 -11.83 -7.37 -48.26
CA VAL A 13 -11.57 -8.65 -48.93
C VAL A 13 -10.77 -9.64 -48.07
N VAL A 14 -9.92 -9.13 -47.18
CA VAL A 14 -9.13 -9.98 -46.27
C VAL A 14 -10.04 -10.69 -45.30
N ALA A 15 -11.09 -10.03 -44.79
CA ALA A 15 -12.00 -10.63 -43.82
C ALA A 15 -12.78 -11.84 -44.39
N ARG A 16 -12.87 -12.03 -45.71
CA ARG A 16 -13.53 -13.21 -46.30
C ARG A 16 -12.98 -14.53 -45.80
N HIS A 17 -11.76 -14.56 -45.27
CA HIS A 17 -11.23 -15.75 -44.62
C HIS A 17 -12.14 -16.32 -43.52
N TYR A 18 -12.96 -15.49 -42.86
CA TYR A 18 -13.84 -15.96 -41.79
C TYR A 18 -14.93 -16.89 -42.32
N VAL A 19 -15.34 -16.71 -43.58
CA VAL A 19 -16.52 -17.37 -44.16
C VAL A 19 -16.21 -18.21 -45.40
N GLU A 20 -15.05 -18.04 -46.06
CA GLU A 20 -14.70 -18.77 -47.28
C GLU A 20 -13.50 -19.70 -47.12
N ALA A 21 -13.62 -20.89 -47.72
CA ALA A 21 -12.50 -21.78 -47.93
C ALA A 21 -11.72 -21.37 -49.20
N GLY A 22 -10.42 -21.06 -49.08
CA GLY A 22 -9.48 -21.05 -50.22
C GLY A 22 -8.75 -19.75 -50.60
N ARG A 23 -8.92 -18.63 -49.89
CA ARG A 23 -8.08 -17.42 -50.10
C ARG A 23 -6.91 -17.40 -49.10
N ARG A 24 -5.68 -17.67 -49.57
CA ARG A 24 -4.46 -17.78 -48.74
C ARG A 24 -3.72 -16.44 -48.61
N ARG A 25 -3.60 -15.90 -47.39
CA ARG A 25 -2.48 -15.07 -46.90
C ARG A 25 -2.04 -15.56 -45.51
N VAL A 26 -0.88 -15.06 -45.07
CA VAL A 26 0.02 -15.66 -44.06
C VAL A 26 -0.52 -15.64 -42.61
N ASP A 27 -1.56 -14.85 -42.29
CA ASP A 27 -2.02 -14.64 -40.90
C ASP A 27 -3.33 -15.33 -40.48
N ASP A 28 -3.99 -16.09 -41.36
CA ASP A 28 -5.42 -16.44 -41.19
C ASP A 28 -5.70 -17.96 -41.12
N TYR A 29 -6.47 -18.39 -40.11
CA TYR A 29 -6.55 -19.78 -39.61
C TYR A 29 -7.94 -20.44 -39.72
N TYR A 30 -8.84 -19.86 -40.51
CA TYR A 30 -10.29 -20.11 -40.46
C TYR A 30 -10.82 -21.27 -41.35
N LEU A 31 -9.94 -22.08 -41.91
CA LEU A 31 -10.28 -22.94 -43.05
C LEU A 31 -10.62 -24.37 -42.65
N ALA A 32 -11.90 -24.76 -42.49
CA ALA A 32 -12.48 -26.08 -42.87
C ALA A 32 -13.74 -26.54 -42.07
N GLU A 33 -14.33 -25.74 -41.18
CA GLU A 33 -15.60 -26.13 -40.49
C GLU A 33 -16.64 -24.99 -40.34
N GLY A 34 -16.35 -23.78 -40.82
CA GLY A 34 -17.39 -22.75 -40.87
C GLY A 34 -18.52 -23.21 -41.80
N THR A 35 -19.76 -22.85 -41.50
CA THR A 35 -20.94 -23.13 -42.34
C THR A 35 -20.86 -22.53 -43.75
N GLY A 36 -19.77 -21.83 -44.09
CA GLY A 36 -19.62 -21.01 -45.30
C GLY A 36 -20.39 -19.69 -45.22
N ILE A 37 -20.96 -19.39 -44.04
CA ILE A 37 -22.03 -18.43 -43.88
C ILE A 37 -21.83 -17.65 -42.56
N ALA A 38 -21.83 -16.32 -42.63
CA ALA A 38 -21.93 -15.47 -41.44
C ALA A 38 -23.39 -15.20 -41.11
N ARG A 39 -23.81 -15.49 -39.87
CA ARG A 39 -25.16 -15.08 -39.41
C ARG A 39 -25.15 -13.59 -39.13
N ARG A 40 -26.08 -12.84 -39.72
CA ARG A 40 -26.20 -11.38 -39.58
C ARG A 40 -27.31 -11.04 -38.59
N TYR A 41 -27.08 -10.03 -37.77
CA TYR A 41 -28.04 -9.52 -36.79
C TYR A 41 -28.14 -8.01 -36.90
N THR A 42 -29.33 -7.49 -36.60
CA THR A 42 -29.57 -6.08 -36.31
C THR A 42 -30.16 -5.95 -34.92
N ALA A 43 -29.81 -4.88 -34.21
CA ALA A 43 -30.30 -4.63 -32.88
C ALA A 43 -30.57 -3.15 -32.65
N THR A 44 -31.73 -2.88 -32.05
CA THR A 44 -32.17 -1.56 -31.60
C THR A 44 -32.43 -1.62 -30.09
N PRO A 45 -32.02 -0.60 -29.32
CA PRO A 45 -32.26 -0.56 -27.88
C PRO A 45 -33.72 -0.88 -27.51
N GLY A 46 -33.92 -1.78 -26.56
CA GLY A 46 -35.25 -2.15 -26.05
C GLY A 46 -36.08 -3.06 -26.96
N ALA A 47 -35.59 -3.42 -28.15
CA ALA A 47 -36.20 -4.40 -29.03
C ALA A 47 -35.45 -5.75 -28.99
N PRO A 48 -36.12 -6.89 -29.25
CA PRO A 48 -35.43 -8.16 -29.45
C PRO A 48 -34.42 -8.06 -30.59
N VAL A 49 -33.28 -8.74 -30.45
CA VAL A 49 -32.28 -8.86 -31.53
C VAL A 49 -32.91 -9.61 -32.70
N GLU A 50 -32.87 -9.02 -33.89
CA GLU A 50 -33.43 -9.60 -35.10
C GLU A 50 -32.32 -10.25 -35.93
N GLN A 51 -32.50 -11.52 -36.26
CA GLN A 51 -31.60 -12.21 -37.18
C GLN A 51 -32.02 -11.90 -38.63
N LEU A 52 -31.09 -11.36 -39.40
CA LEU A 52 -31.28 -11.04 -40.82
C LEU A 52 -30.86 -12.21 -41.72
N ALA A 53 -31.06 -12.04 -43.03
CA ALA A 53 -30.57 -12.98 -44.02
C ALA A 53 -29.05 -13.21 -43.84
N PRO A 54 -28.61 -14.48 -43.78
CA PRO A 54 -27.22 -14.77 -43.51
C PRO A 54 -26.35 -14.47 -44.74
N MET A 55 -25.08 -14.15 -44.51
CA MET A 55 -24.18 -13.62 -45.53
C MET A 55 -23.20 -14.69 -46.04
N THR A 56 -23.09 -14.80 -47.37
CA THR A 56 -22.00 -15.52 -48.05
C THR A 56 -20.77 -14.60 -48.18
N GLY A 57 -19.65 -15.09 -48.71
CA GLY A 57 -18.38 -14.34 -48.73
C GLY A 57 -18.43 -12.96 -49.38
N ASP A 58 -19.09 -12.79 -50.53
CA ASP A 58 -19.23 -11.48 -51.19
C ASP A 58 -20.12 -10.52 -50.39
N ALA A 59 -21.23 -11.01 -49.84
CA ALA A 59 -22.13 -10.22 -49.00
C ALA A 59 -21.45 -9.81 -47.67
N TYR A 60 -20.69 -10.73 -47.08
CA TYR A 60 -19.91 -10.48 -45.87
C TYR A 60 -18.78 -9.47 -46.14
N GLU A 61 -18.07 -9.57 -47.26
CA GLU A 61 -17.08 -8.55 -47.66
C GLU A 61 -17.71 -7.15 -47.78
N SER A 62 -18.88 -7.08 -48.41
CA SER A 62 -19.63 -5.83 -48.58
C SER A 62 -20.03 -5.25 -47.22
N TRP A 63 -20.53 -6.09 -46.31
CA TRP A 63 -20.86 -5.68 -44.94
C TRP A 63 -19.64 -5.19 -44.16
N VAL A 64 -18.49 -5.88 -44.26
CA VAL A 64 -17.21 -5.44 -43.66
C VAL A 64 -16.74 -4.11 -44.27
N ALA A 65 -17.00 -3.86 -45.55
CA ALA A 65 -16.69 -2.58 -46.19
C ALA A 65 -17.51 -1.40 -45.62
N GLY A 66 -18.60 -1.69 -44.89
CA GLY A 66 -19.57 -0.72 -44.40
C GLY A 66 -20.65 -0.40 -45.44
N LEU A 67 -20.87 -1.30 -46.39
CA LEU A 67 -21.99 -1.26 -47.32
C LEU A 67 -23.13 -2.11 -46.78
N ASP A 68 -24.35 -1.73 -47.11
CA ASP A 68 -25.48 -2.63 -46.93
C ASP A 68 -25.38 -3.78 -47.96
N PRO A 69 -25.38 -5.05 -47.52
CA PRO A 69 -25.11 -6.17 -48.41
C PRO A 69 -26.27 -6.49 -49.38
N ASP A 70 -27.48 -5.96 -49.14
CA ASP A 70 -28.65 -6.20 -49.98
C ASP A 70 -28.81 -5.10 -51.05
N THR A 71 -28.47 -3.86 -50.70
CA THR A 71 -28.64 -2.67 -51.57
C THR A 71 -27.33 -2.13 -52.13
N ALA A 72 -26.18 -2.54 -51.58
CA ALA A 72 -24.85 -1.97 -51.80
C ALA A 72 -24.70 -0.48 -51.39
N ASP A 73 -25.69 0.08 -50.69
CA ASP A 73 -25.65 1.47 -50.26
C ASP A 73 -24.61 1.70 -49.14
N PRO A 74 -23.82 2.78 -49.20
CA PRO A 74 -22.83 3.05 -48.17
C PRO A 74 -23.48 3.54 -46.88
N ARG A 75 -23.03 2.98 -45.75
CA ARG A 75 -23.45 3.39 -44.40
C ARG A 75 -22.69 4.63 -43.97
N GLY A 76 -23.09 5.75 -44.55
CA GLY A 76 -22.49 7.06 -44.32
C GLY A 76 -21.11 7.20 -44.99
N ARG A 77 -20.26 8.05 -44.42
CA ARG A 77 -18.93 8.30 -44.99
C ARG A 77 -17.93 7.20 -44.62
N LEU A 78 -17.56 6.39 -45.60
CA LEU A 78 -16.59 5.30 -45.42
C LEU A 78 -15.14 5.79 -45.49
N ARG A 79 -14.27 5.16 -44.71
CA ARG A 79 -12.82 5.33 -44.82
C ARG A 79 -12.26 4.22 -45.71
N THR A 80 -11.33 4.57 -46.59
CA THR A 80 -10.70 3.65 -47.55
C THR A 80 -9.23 3.39 -47.26
N ASP A 81 -8.64 4.10 -46.28
CA ASP A 81 -7.27 3.88 -45.86
C ASP A 81 -7.09 2.60 -45.03
N ASP A 82 -5.85 2.10 -44.97
CA ASP A 82 -5.51 0.85 -44.28
C ASP A 82 -5.72 0.91 -42.75
N ARG A 83 -5.86 2.11 -42.18
CA ARG A 83 -6.16 2.32 -40.75
C ARG A 83 -7.68 2.38 -40.47
N ALA A 84 -8.53 2.08 -41.47
CA ALA A 84 -9.98 2.03 -41.28
C ALA A 84 -10.39 0.82 -40.44
N VAL A 85 -10.88 1.05 -39.22
CA VAL A 85 -11.49 0.00 -38.38
C VAL A 85 -12.83 -0.41 -39.00
N ARG A 86 -12.97 -1.68 -39.36
CA ARG A 86 -14.16 -2.23 -40.05
C ARG A 86 -15.19 -2.81 -39.08
N PHE A 87 -14.72 -3.62 -38.15
CA PHE A 87 -15.54 -4.19 -37.07
C PHE A 87 -14.72 -4.34 -35.79
N VAL A 88 -15.44 -4.41 -34.68
CA VAL A 88 -14.94 -4.80 -33.37
C VAL A 88 -15.28 -6.27 -33.17
N GLU A 89 -14.29 -7.10 -32.85
CA GLU A 89 -14.46 -8.53 -32.66
C GLU A 89 -14.33 -8.91 -31.18
N VAL A 90 -15.23 -9.78 -30.76
CA VAL A 90 -15.25 -10.45 -29.45
C VAL A 90 -15.36 -11.95 -29.71
N ILE A 91 -14.56 -12.74 -29.01
CA ILE A 91 -14.67 -14.20 -29.07
C ILE A 91 -15.57 -14.69 -27.94
N VAL A 92 -16.70 -15.32 -28.30
CA VAL A 92 -17.62 -15.95 -27.35
C VAL A 92 -17.20 -17.41 -27.18
N ASN A 93 -16.49 -17.72 -26.09
CA ASN A 93 -15.94 -19.05 -25.83
C ASN A 93 -16.00 -19.49 -24.36
N GLY A 94 -16.33 -20.74 -24.11
CA GLY A 94 -16.18 -21.36 -22.80
C GLY A 94 -14.74 -21.63 -22.40
N PRO A 95 -14.51 -21.99 -21.13
CA PRO A 95 -13.38 -22.83 -20.76
C PRO A 95 -13.20 -24.02 -21.71
N LYS A 96 -11.95 -24.42 -21.93
CA LYS A 96 -11.60 -25.48 -22.90
C LYS A 96 -12.27 -26.81 -22.55
N SER A 97 -12.50 -27.06 -21.26
CA SER A 97 -13.23 -28.24 -20.77
C SER A 97 -14.65 -28.38 -21.36
N TRP A 98 -15.33 -27.27 -21.70
CA TRP A 98 -16.62 -27.31 -22.40
C TRP A 98 -16.49 -27.84 -23.82
N SER A 99 -15.40 -27.47 -24.50
CA SER A 99 -15.10 -27.98 -25.84
C SER A 99 -14.70 -29.45 -25.82
N LEU A 100 -14.05 -29.92 -24.75
CA LEU A 100 -13.76 -31.34 -24.54
C LEU A 100 -15.03 -32.14 -24.27
N ALA A 101 -15.93 -31.66 -23.40
CA ALA A 101 -17.21 -32.30 -23.16
C ALA A 101 -18.06 -32.39 -24.44
N ALA A 102 -18.11 -31.32 -25.22
CA ALA A 102 -18.79 -31.28 -26.52
C ALA A 102 -18.10 -32.13 -27.61
N ALA A 103 -16.81 -32.44 -27.47
CA ALA A 103 -16.14 -33.41 -28.33
C ALA A 103 -16.53 -34.84 -27.94
N LEU A 104 -16.69 -35.13 -26.65
CA LEU A 104 -17.08 -36.46 -26.18
C LEU A 104 -18.54 -36.78 -26.52
N HIS A 105 -19.43 -35.78 -26.45
CA HIS A 105 -20.88 -36.00 -26.45
C HIS A 105 -21.63 -35.05 -27.41
N PRO A 106 -22.29 -35.57 -28.46
CA PRO A 106 -22.99 -34.75 -29.47
C PRO A 106 -24.17 -33.92 -28.93
N ASP A 107 -24.88 -34.40 -27.92
CA ASP A 107 -25.95 -33.67 -27.24
C ASP A 107 -25.42 -32.49 -26.42
N VAL A 108 -24.28 -32.67 -25.73
CA VAL A 108 -23.55 -31.57 -25.09
C VAL A 108 -23.09 -30.55 -26.14
N ALA A 109 -22.61 -31.00 -27.29
CA ALA A 109 -22.23 -30.11 -28.39
C ALA A 109 -23.39 -29.27 -28.90
N ALA A 110 -24.54 -29.88 -29.16
CA ALA A 110 -25.74 -29.18 -29.63
C ALA A 110 -26.25 -28.16 -28.59
N ALA A 111 -26.27 -28.55 -27.32
CA ALA A 111 -26.69 -27.68 -26.23
C ALA A 111 -25.71 -26.51 -26.03
N TYR A 112 -24.41 -26.76 -26.14
CA TYR A 112 -23.38 -25.73 -26.04
C TYR A 112 -23.44 -24.73 -27.20
N ASP A 113 -23.51 -25.21 -28.45
CA ASP A 113 -23.64 -24.38 -29.64
C ASP A 113 -24.87 -23.45 -29.56
N ALA A 114 -26.02 -23.99 -29.12
CA ALA A 114 -27.24 -23.21 -28.93
C ALA A 114 -27.11 -22.19 -27.79
N ALA A 115 -26.38 -22.52 -26.72
CA ALA A 115 -26.10 -21.60 -25.63
C ALA A 115 -25.14 -20.47 -26.08
N GLN A 116 -24.14 -20.76 -26.92
CA GLN A 116 -23.24 -19.76 -27.49
C GLN A 116 -23.99 -18.78 -28.42
N ASP A 117 -24.91 -19.27 -29.25
CA ASP A 117 -25.74 -18.41 -30.10
C ASP A 117 -26.56 -17.42 -29.26
N ARG A 118 -27.23 -17.92 -28.21
CA ARG A 118 -27.96 -17.06 -27.27
C ARG A 118 -27.06 -16.08 -26.54
N ALA A 119 -25.85 -16.50 -26.18
CA ALA A 119 -24.86 -15.62 -25.56
C ALA A 119 -24.48 -14.47 -26.50
N ALA A 120 -24.28 -14.75 -27.79
CA ALA A 120 -24.01 -13.72 -28.79
C ALA A 120 -25.19 -12.75 -28.95
N GLU A 121 -26.42 -13.24 -29.05
CA GLU A 121 -27.63 -12.40 -29.10
C GLU A 121 -27.75 -11.48 -27.88
N GLN A 122 -27.48 -11.99 -26.69
CA GLN A 122 -27.54 -11.20 -25.45
C GLN A 122 -26.45 -10.12 -25.40
N ILE A 123 -25.22 -10.44 -25.83
CA ILE A 123 -24.15 -9.44 -25.97
C ILE A 123 -24.53 -8.36 -26.98
N ILE A 124 -25.08 -8.75 -28.14
CA ILE A 124 -25.53 -7.83 -29.19
C ILE A 124 -26.62 -6.88 -28.65
N GLY A 125 -27.65 -7.42 -28.00
CA GLY A 125 -28.74 -6.64 -27.44
C GLY A 125 -28.27 -5.67 -26.35
N TRP A 126 -27.39 -6.14 -25.47
CA TRP A 126 -26.79 -5.29 -24.44
C TRP A 126 -25.92 -4.18 -25.04
N LEU A 127 -25.05 -4.50 -26.02
CA LEU A 127 -24.26 -3.49 -26.71
C LEU A 127 -25.13 -2.49 -27.47
N ALA A 128 -26.26 -2.90 -28.05
CA ALA A 128 -27.19 -1.98 -28.69
C ALA A 128 -27.71 -0.94 -27.70
N ALA A 129 -28.07 -1.37 -26.48
CA ALA A 129 -28.57 -0.49 -25.43
C ALA A 129 -27.51 0.47 -24.85
N HIS A 130 -26.25 0.06 -24.79
CA HIS A 130 -25.20 0.81 -24.06
C HIS A 130 -24.14 1.48 -24.96
N ALA A 131 -24.00 1.07 -26.22
CA ALA A 131 -23.00 1.64 -27.12
C ALA A 131 -23.32 3.08 -27.52
N THR A 132 -22.26 3.87 -27.69
CA THR A 132 -22.36 5.27 -28.13
C THR A 132 -21.58 5.54 -29.42
N THR A 133 -21.86 6.68 -30.03
CA THR A 133 -21.04 7.29 -31.08
C THR A 133 -20.77 8.75 -30.76
N ARG A 134 -19.87 9.38 -31.52
CA ARG A 134 -19.45 10.76 -31.33
C ARG A 134 -20.05 11.67 -32.42
N MET A 135 -20.64 12.79 -32.02
CA MET A 135 -21.20 13.82 -32.90
C MET A 135 -20.49 15.16 -32.68
N GLY A 136 -20.12 15.84 -33.76
CA GLY A 136 -19.50 17.19 -33.71
C GLY A 136 -18.05 17.23 -34.21
N PRO A 137 -17.46 18.43 -34.28
CA PRO A 137 -16.08 18.62 -34.74
C PRO A 137 -15.06 18.02 -33.76
N ARG A 138 -13.87 17.65 -34.26
CA ARG A 138 -12.77 17.18 -33.41
C ARG A 138 -12.46 18.22 -32.33
N GLY A 139 -12.40 17.80 -31.07
CA GLY A 139 -12.20 18.70 -29.92
C GLY A 139 -13.48 19.27 -29.31
N GLY A 140 -14.66 19.00 -29.87
CA GLY A 140 -15.97 19.39 -29.33
C GLY A 140 -17.05 18.34 -29.61
N GLN A 141 -16.68 17.06 -29.56
CA GLN A 141 -17.59 15.97 -29.86
C GLN A 141 -18.43 15.61 -28.64
N VAL A 142 -19.74 15.48 -28.82
CA VAL A 142 -20.69 14.97 -27.82
C VAL A 142 -20.93 13.49 -28.09
N GLN A 143 -21.07 12.70 -27.03
CA GLN A 143 -21.47 11.30 -27.17
C GLN A 143 -23.00 11.18 -27.25
N VAL A 144 -23.47 10.38 -28.19
CA VAL A 144 -24.89 10.06 -28.36
C VAL A 144 -25.09 8.55 -28.41
N PRO A 145 -26.20 8.02 -27.86
CA PRO A 145 -26.51 6.59 -27.93
C PRO A 145 -26.64 6.09 -29.38
N VAL A 146 -26.42 4.80 -29.56
CA VAL A 146 -26.69 4.11 -30.82
C VAL A 146 -28.19 3.78 -30.93
N GLU A 147 -28.79 4.04 -32.09
CA GLU A 147 -30.19 3.69 -32.40
C GLU A 147 -30.29 2.30 -33.04
N THR A 148 -29.33 1.96 -33.89
CA THR A 148 -29.22 0.63 -34.50
C THR A 148 -27.76 0.26 -34.70
N LEU A 149 -27.41 -0.97 -34.33
CA LEU A 149 -26.15 -1.59 -34.71
C LEU A 149 -26.39 -2.88 -35.48
N GLU A 150 -25.39 -3.28 -36.28
CA GLU A 150 -25.36 -4.59 -36.90
C GLU A 150 -24.17 -5.40 -36.40
N ALA A 151 -24.39 -6.70 -36.30
CA ALA A 151 -23.37 -7.66 -35.92
C ALA A 151 -23.41 -8.89 -36.82
N ALA A 152 -22.31 -9.63 -36.86
CA ALA A 152 -22.20 -10.91 -37.51
C ALA A 152 -21.57 -11.93 -36.57
N THR A 153 -22.02 -13.19 -36.61
CA THR A 153 -21.35 -14.30 -35.92
C THR A 153 -20.83 -15.33 -36.90
N VAL A 154 -19.60 -15.79 -36.66
CA VAL A 154 -18.96 -16.87 -37.42
C VAL A 154 -18.51 -17.96 -36.44
N ARG A 155 -18.94 -19.21 -36.67
CA ARG A 155 -18.65 -20.34 -35.76
C ARG A 155 -17.46 -21.16 -36.21
N HIS A 156 -16.60 -21.50 -35.25
CA HIS A 156 -15.52 -22.47 -35.42
C HIS A 156 -15.52 -23.49 -34.27
N HIS A 157 -15.14 -24.74 -34.54
CA HIS A 157 -15.10 -25.82 -33.55
C HIS A 157 -13.68 -26.23 -33.13
N THR A 158 -12.67 -25.74 -33.84
CA THR A 158 -11.27 -26.12 -33.65
C THR A 158 -10.38 -24.93 -33.34
N SER A 159 -9.32 -25.19 -32.57
CA SER A 159 -8.18 -24.28 -32.49
C SER A 159 -7.43 -24.27 -33.83
N ARG A 160 -6.42 -23.40 -33.96
CA ARG A 160 -5.50 -23.41 -35.11
C ARG A 160 -4.78 -24.76 -35.28
N ALA A 161 -4.68 -25.58 -34.22
CA ALA A 161 -4.01 -26.90 -34.24
C ALA A 161 -4.93 -28.03 -34.63
N GLY A 162 -6.23 -27.73 -34.80
CA GLY A 162 -7.24 -28.77 -34.82
C GLY A 162 -7.45 -29.38 -33.45
N ASP A 163 -7.23 -28.67 -32.34
CA ASP A 163 -7.66 -29.11 -30.99
C ASP A 163 -9.12 -28.71 -30.76
N PRO A 164 -9.87 -29.38 -29.87
CA PRO A 164 -11.25 -29.01 -29.57
C PRO A 164 -11.32 -27.56 -29.05
N HIS A 165 -11.94 -26.64 -29.76
CA HIS A 165 -12.10 -25.25 -29.32
C HIS A 165 -13.34 -24.65 -29.99
N ARG A 166 -14.51 -24.91 -29.42
CA ARG A 166 -15.77 -24.36 -29.91
C ARG A 166 -15.92 -22.91 -29.48
N HIS A 167 -15.95 -22.00 -30.45
CA HIS A 167 -16.02 -20.56 -30.23
C HIS A 167 -16.79 -19.84 -31.35
N LEU A 168 -17.39 -18.71 -31.02
CA LEU A 168 -18.00 -17.78 -31.99
C LEU A 168 -17.16 -16.51 -32.09
N HIS A 169 -16.89 -16.10 -33.33
CA HIS A 169 -16.42 -14.75 -33.63
C HIS A 169 -17.63 -13.85 -33.72
N LEU A 170 -17.90 -13.08 -32.67
CA LEU A 170 -18.91 -12.04 -32.66
C LEU A 170 -18.29 -10.73 -33.15
N GLN A 171 -18.76 -10.23 -34.27
CA GLN A 171 -18.22 -9.05 -34.93
C GLN A 171 -19.28 -7.95 -34.97
N VAL A 172 -19.00 -6.81 -34.36
CA VAL A 172 -19.87 -5.63 -34.35
C VAL A 172 -19.38 -4.65 -35.39
N ASN A 173 -20.23 -4.28 -36.35
CA ASN A 173 -19.85 -3.34 -37.40
C ASN A 173 -19.51 -1.97 -36.80
N THR A 174 -18.48 -1.29 -37.30
CA THR A 174 -18.19 0.07 -36.83
C THR A 174 -19.14 1.12 -37.38
N ARG A 175 -20.04 0.76 -38.31
CA ARG A 175 -21.09 1.65 -38.81
C ARG A 175 -22.39 1.39 -38.07
N VAL A 176 -22.78 2.38 -37.29
CA VAL A 176 -23.98 2.37 -36.45
C VAL A 176 -24.86 3.56 -36.80
N LEU A 177 -26.18 3.39 -36.69
CA LEU A 177 -27.14 4.47 -36.88
C LEU A 177 -27.28 5.22 -35.56
N ALA A 178 -27.16 6.55 -35.59
CA ALA A 178 -27.45 7.41 -34.45
C ALA A 178 -27.72 8.85 -34.90
N ALA A 179 -28.76 9.46 -34.31
CA ALA A 179 -29.29 10.75 -34.71
C ALA A 179 -29.51 10.81 -36.24
N ASP A 180 -30.27 9.83 -36.74
CA ASP A 180 -30.72 9.68 -38.14
C ASP A 180 -29.58 9.58 -39.16
N LYS A 181 -28.35 9.26 -38.73
CA LYS A 181 -27.18 9.17 -39.60
C LYS A 181 -26.29 8.00 -39.24
N TRP A 182 -25.73 7.34 -40.26
CA TRP A 182 -24.69 6.35 -40.08
C TRP A 182 -23.37 7.00 -39.65
N ARG A 183 -22.84 6.54 -38.52
CA ARG A 183 -21.65 7.09 -37.84
C ARG A 183 -20.69 5.98 -37.44
N GLY A 184 -19.49 6.38 -37.03
CA GLY A 184 -18.47 5.46 -36.52
C GLY A 184 -18.74 5.12 -35.05
N LEU A 185 -18.81 3.84 -34.72
CA LEU A 185 -18.93 3.33 -33.35
C LEU A 185 -17.79 3.86 -32.47
N HIS A 186 -18.12 4.24 -31.23
CA HIS A 186 -17.12 4.62 -30.25
C HIS A 186 -16.42 3.37 -29.69
N THR A 187 -15.36 2.93 -30.36
CA THR A 187 -14.64 1.68 -30.05
C THR A 187 -14.02 1.64 -28.65
N VAL A 188 -13.63 2.79 -28.10
CA VAL A 188 -13.15 2.91 -26.71
C VAL A 188 -14.25 2.54 -25.72
N GLY A 189 -15.49 2.97 -25.94
CA GLY A 189 -16.61 2.58 -25.10
C GLY A 189 -16.84 1.07 -25.09
N VAL A 190 -16.75 0.41 -26.26
CA VAL A 190 -16.87 -1.06 -26.36
C VAL A 190 -15.75 -1.78 -25.60
N ARG A 191 -14.50 -1.28 -25.71
CA ARG A 191 -13.37 -1.80 -24.92
C ARG A 191 -13.64 -1.67 -23.42
N ASP A 192 -14.15 -0.53 -22.97
CA ASP A 192 -14.41 -0.27 -21.55
C ASP A 192 -15.63 -1.04 -21.01
N PHE A 193 -16.40 -1.69 -21.88
CA PHE A 193 -17.47 -2.63 -21.53
C PHE A 193 -17.08 -4.11 -21.62
N ILE A 194 -15.80 -4.43 -21.80
CA ILE A 194 -15.35 -5.82 -21.95
C ILE A 194 -15.70 -6.70 -20.74
N GLY A 195 -15.81 -6.11 -19.54
CA GLY A 195 -16.28 -6.80 -18.33
C GLY A 195 -17.70 -7.34 -18.49
N ALA A 196 -18.66 -6.48 -18.89
CA ALA A 196 -20.04 -6.88 -19.17
C ALA A 196 -20.12 -7.91 -20.31
N ILE A 197 -19.42 -7.66 -21.42
CA ILE A 197 -19.43 -8.55 -22.59
C ILE A 197 -18.99 -9.96 -22.21
N ASN A 198 -17.85 -10.10 -21.51
CA ASN A 198 -17.33 -11.39 -21.06
C ASN A 198 -18.21 -12.04 -19.98
N GLY A 199 -18.73 -11.23 -19.04
CA GLY A 199 -19.64 -11.69 -17.98
C GLY A 199 -20.93 -12.27 -18.56
N ILE A 200 -21.64 -11.50 -19.40
CA ILE A 200 -22.87 -11.92 -20.09
C ILE A 200 -22.61 -13.18 -20.91
N GLY A 201 -21.55 -13.17 -21.73
CA GLY A 201 -21.22 -14.32 -22.57
C GLY A 201 -21.01 -15.60 -21.76
N HIS A 202 -20.26 -15.51 -20.66
CA HIS A 202 -20.00 -16.66 -19.80
C HIS A 202 -21.25 -17.14 -19.07
N ALA A 203 -21.99 -16.22 -18.43
CA ALA A 203 -23.18 -16.53 -17.65
C ALA A 203 -24.32 -17.10 -18.51
N ALA A 204 -24.48 -16.58 -19.73
CA ALA A 204 -25.48 -17.06 -20.69
C ALA A 204 -25.31 -18.54 -21.03
N VAL A 205 -24.07 -19.05 -21.04
CA VAL A 205 -23.78 -20.48 -21.25
C VAL A 205 -23.79 -21.25 -19.93
N ALA A 206 -23.07 -20.77 -18.91
CA ALA A 206 -22.92 -21.48 -17.64
C ALA A 206 -24.25 -21.69 -16.90
N CYS A 207 -25.19 -20.75 -17.02
CA CYS A 207 -26.51 -20.84 -16.39
C CYS A 207 -27.55 -21.53 -17.28
N ASN A 208 -27.19 -21.97 -18.49
CA ASN A 208 -28.16 -22.48 -19.46
C ASN A 208 -28.72 -23.85 -19.04
N PRO A 209 -30.06 -24.00 -18.88
CA PRO A 209 -30.66 -25.26 -18.41
C PRO A 209 -30.36 -26.45 -19.31
N ALA A 210 -30.41 -26.28 -20.63
CA ALA A 210 -30.17 -27.38 -21.56
C ALA A 210 -28.71 -27.83 -21.56
N PHE A 211 -27.76 -26.89 -21.54
CA PHE A 211 -26.34 -27.21 -21.46
C PHE A 211 -25.98 -27.91 -20.14
N ARG A 212 -26.51 -27.40 -19.01
CA ARG A 212 -26.29 -27.99 -17.69
C ARG A 212 -26.88 -29.39 -17.57
N ALA A 213 -28.09 -29.61 -18.10
CA ALA A 213 -28.71 -30.93 -18.13
C ALA A 213 -27.91 -31.91 -18.99
N ALA A 214 -27.43 -31.49 -20.17
CA ALA A 214 -26.61 -32.33 -21.04
C ALA A 214 -25.30 -32.75 -20.35
N LEU A 215 -24.62 -31.84 -19.65
CA LEU A 215 -23.43 -32.17 -18.86
C LEU A 215 -23.74 -33.19 -17.74
N ALA A 216 -24.82 -32.96 -16.99
CA ALA A 216 -25.20 -33.79 -15.86
C ALA A 216 -25.53 -35.24 -16.26
N VAL A 217 -26.19 -35.45 -17.42
CA VAL A 217 -26.48 -36.79 -17.97
C VAL A 217 -25.21 -37.63 -18.15
N HIS A 218 -24.09 -36.99 -18.51
CA HIS A 218 -22.80 -37.66 -18.72
C HIS A 218 -21.89 -37.64 -17.49
N GLY A 219 -22.43 -37.25 -16.33
CA GLY A 219 -21.69 -37.28 -15.07
C GLY A 219 -20.74 -36.10 -14.86
N TYR A 220 -20.96 -34.99 -15.56
CA TYR A 220 -20.13 -33.79 -15.45
C TYR A 220 -20.75 -32.72 -14.55
N SER A 221 -19.90 -32.10 -13.75
CA SER A 221 -20.24 -30.95 -12.91
C SER A 221 -19.38 -29.74 -13.28
N LEU A 222 -19.94 -28.53 -13.16
CA LEU A 222 -19.12 -27.31 -13.24
C LEU A 222 -18.74 -26.87 -11.84
N ASP A 223 -17.48 -26.48 -11.67
CA ASP A 223 -17.01 -25.80 -10.46
C ASP A 223 -17.38 -24.30 -10.45
N GLY A 224 -17.01 -23.59 -9.37
CA GLY A 224 -17.26 -22.15 -9.24
C GLY A 224 -16.53 -21.26 -10.25
N THR A 225 -15.54 -21.80 -10.97
CA THR A 225 -14.86 -21.10 -12.08
C THR A 225 -15.52 -21.33 -13.43
N GLY A 226 -16.48 -22.26 -13.46
CA GLY A 226 -17.18 -22.69 -14.67
C GLY A 226 -16.43 -23.77 -15.45
N GLU A 227 -15.34 -24.36 -14.94
CA GLU A 227 -14.67 -25.50 -15.59
C GLU A 227 -15.44 -26.79 -15.33
N VAL A 228 -15.42 -27.74 -16.28
CA VAL A 228 -15.91 -29.11 -16.03
C VAL A 228 -14.88 -29.83 -15.16
N LEU A 229 -15.22 -30.08 -13.90
CA LEU A 229 -14.31 -30.57 -12.86
C LEU A 229 -13.61 -31.87 -13.29
N GLU A 230 -14.34 -32.77 -13.93
CA GLU A 230 -13.84 -34.08 -14.39
C GLU A 230 -12.92 -34.00 -15.62
N LEU A 231 -12.91 -32.87 -16.32
CA LEU A 231 -12.11 -32.66 -17.54
C LEU A 231 -10.98 -31.65 -17.37
N ALA A 232 -10.98 -30.90 -16.26
CA ALA A 232 -10.06 -29.79 -16.01
C ALA A 232 -8.59 -30.19 -16.09
N ASP A 233 -8.22 -31.37 -15.58
CA ASP A 233 -6.82 -31.85 -15.58
C ASP A 233 -6.30 -32.22 -16.97
N TYR A 234 -7.18 -32.50 -17.93
CA TYR A 234 -6.80 -32.87 -19.30
C TYR A 234 -6.68 -31.65 -20.23
N VAL A 235 -7.21 -30.49 -19.84
CA VAL A 235 -7.23 -29.26 -20.66
C VAL A 235 -5.84 -28.89 -21.17
N GLY A 236 -4.81 -29.02 -20.33
CA GLY A 236 -3.44 -28.66 -20.68
C GLY A 236 -2.88 -29.43 -21.87
N ALA A 237 -3.20 -30.73 -22.01
CA ALA A 237 -2.68 -31.58 -23.07
C ALA A 237 -3.23 -31.21 -24.47
N PHE A 238 -4.48 -30.73 -24.54
CA PHE A 238 -5.15 -30.32 -25.79
C PHE A 238 -4.80 -28.88 -26.22
N SER A 239 -3.55 -28.49 -25.98
CA SER A 239 -2.95 -27.18 -26.30
C SER A 239 -1.68 -27.29 -27.17
N ALA A 240 -1.52 -28.41 -27.91
CA ALA A 240 -0.29 -28.87 -28.56
C ALA A 240 0.29 -28.00 -29.71
N ARG A 241 -0.46 -27.03 -30.26
CA ARG A 241 -0.03 -26.16 -31.38
C ARG A 241 1.30 -25.45 -31.12
N ALA A 242 1.42 -24.85 -29.94
CA ALA A 242 2.51 -23.94 -29.63
C ALA A 242 3.87 -24.64 -29.69
N ALA A 243 3.89 -25.96 -29.48
CA ALA A 243 5.08 -26.79 -29.47
C ALA A 243 5.41 -27.45 -30.82
N GLN A 244 4.59 -27.29 -31.87
CA GLN A 244 4.83 -27.86 -33.21
C GLN A 244 5.41 -26.82 -34.20
N ILE A 245 5.16 -25.54 -33.96
CA ILE A 245 5.45 -24.46 -34.92
C ILE A 245 6.94 -24.14 -34.96
N GLY A 246 7.61 -23.97 -33.83
CA GLY A 246 9.07 -23.80 -33.78
C GLY A 246 9.87 -25.03 -34.22
N ARG A 247 9.39 -26.27 -34.07
CA ARG A 247 10.06 -27.49 -34.53
C ARG A 247 10.21 -27.48 -36.04
N ASN A 248 9.26 -26.88 -36.75
CA ASN A 248 9.33 -26.69 -38.19
C ASN A 248 10.23 -25.50 -38.58
N LEU A 249 10.21 -24.41 -37.79
CA LEU A 249 11.08 -23.24 -38.01
C LEU A 249 12.56 -23.63 -37.93
N GLU A 250 12.94 -24.40 -36.90
CA GLU A 250 14.30 -24.88 -36.70
C GLU A 250 14.79 -25.74 -37.87
N ARG A 251 13.93 -26.63 -38.40
CA ARG A 251 14.30 -27.49 -39.53
C ARG A 251 14.63 -26.68 -40.79
N TYR A 252 13.83 -25.68 -41.15
CA TYR A 252 14.09 -24.90 -42.39
C TYR A 252 15.27 -23.98 -42.26
N GLU A 253 15.48 -23.44 -41.06
CA GLU A 253 16.65 -22.64 -40.77
C GLU A 253 17.92 -23.49 -40.88
N GLN A 254 17.95 -24.71 -40.32
CA GLN A 254 19.10 -25.60 -40.44
C GLN A 254 19.36 -26.10 -41.87
N GLU A 255 18.32 -26.47 -42.63
CA GLU A 255 18.44 -26.89 -44.04
C GLU A 255 19.01 -25.76 -44.91
N TRP A 256 18.57 -24.53 -44.68
CA TRP A 256 19.04 -23.40 -45.46
C TRP A 256 20.44 -22.94 -45.07
N ILE A 257 20.77 -22.92 -43.77
CA ILE A 257 22.13 -22.59 -43.29
C ILE A 257 23.14 -23.60 -43.85
N SER A 258 22.78 -24.89 -43.87
CA SER A 258 23.62 -25.95 -44.46
C SER A 258 23.82 -25.77 -45.96
N ALA A 259 22.80 -25.28 -46.67
CA ALA A 259 22.85 -25.00 -48.10
C ALA A 259 23.50 -23.63 -48.44
N ASN A 260 23.66 -22.72 -47.46
CA ASN A 260 24.15 -21.36 -47.66
C ASN A 260 25.18 -20.94 -46.58
N PRO A 261 26.38 -21.55 -46.54
CA PRO A 261 27.38 -21.28 -45.51
C PRO A 261 27.80 -19.81 -45.51
N GLY A 262 27.82 -19.17 -44.33
CA GLY A 262 28.27 -17.78 -44.15
C GLY A 262 27.28 -16.70 -44.59
N ARG A 263 26.04 -17.06 -44.96
CA ARG A 263 24.95 -16.11 -45.22
C ARG A 263 23.90 -16.22 -44.12
N THR A 264 23.31 -15.09 -43.73
CA THR A 264 22.18 -15.04 -42.80
C THR A 264 20.88 -14.86 -43.59
N PRO A 265 19.80 -15.59 -43.24
CA PRO A 265 18.57 -15.53 -44.00
C PRO A 265 17.85 -14.20 -43.75
N GLY A 266 17.45 -13.55 -44.84
CA GLY A 266 16.84 -12.22 -44.80
C GLY A 266 15.37 -12.24 -44.36
N PRO A 267 14.78 -11.10 -43.96
CA PRO A 267 13.44 -11.03 -43.37
C PRO A 267 12.30 -11.53 -44.27
N ALA A 268 12.44 -11.43 -45.59
CA ALA A 268 11.46 -11.99 -46.54
C ALA A 268 11.52 -13.52 -46.59
N LEU A 269 12.72 -14.09 -46.41
CA LEU A 269 12.95 -15.52 -46.41
C LEU A 269 12.59 -16.14 -45.05
N ARG A 270 12.89 -15.45 -43.95
CA ARG A 270 12.43 -15.82 -42.60
C ARG A 270 10.91 -15.70 -42.48
N ARG A 271 10.27 -14.64 -42.99
CA ARG A 271 8.79 -14.59 -43.12
C ARG A 271 8.26 -15.70 -44.02
N ALA A 272 8.97 -16.06 -45.09
CA ALA A 272 8.61 -17.20 -45.91
C ALA A 272 8.81 -18.53 -45.17
N TRP A 273 9.76 -18.64 -44.25
CA TRP A 273 9.97 -19.81 -43.39
C TRP A 273 9.04 -19.88 -42.22
N ASP A 274 8.68 -18.76 -41.64
CA ASP A 274 7.66 -18.67 -40.62
C ASP A 274 6.34 -19.05 -41.26
N ALA A 275 6.01 -18.46 -42.41
CA ALA A 275 4.92 -18.95 -43.26
C ALA A 275 5.08 -20.42 -43.64
N ARG A 276 6.30 -20.92 -43.93
CA ARG A 276 6.61 -22.34 -44.25
C ARG A 276 6.57 -23.24 -43.02
N ALA A 277 6.83 -22.79 -41.81
CA ALA A 277 6.86 -23.55 -40.56
C ALA A 277 5.50 -23.62 -39.91
N TRP A 278 4.75 -22.55 -40.11
CA TRP A 278 3.31 -22.58 -40.15
C TRP A 278 2.74 -23.43 -41.31
N ALA A 279 3.48 -23.68 -42.41
CA ALA A 279 2.99 -24.36 -43.64
C ALA A 279 3.56 -25.73 -44.06
N GLU A 280 4.51 -26.32 -43.37
CA GLU A 280 5.18 -27.57 -43.71
C GLU A 280 5.36 -28.35 -42.41
N GLY A 281 4.96 -29.61 -42.41
CA GLY A 281 4.42 -30.23 -41.20
C GLY A 281 3.05 -29.65 -40.81
N ARG A 282 2.57 -28.63 -41.52
CA ARG A 282 1.18 -28.18 -41.65
C ARG A 282 0.35 -29.39 -42.09
N PRO A 283 -0.48 -30.01 -41.22
CA PRO A 283 -1.83 -30.23 -41.73
C PRO A 283 -2.35 -28.83 -42.09
N ASP A 284 -3.20 -28.64 -43.10
CA ASP A 284 -3.85 -27.35 -43.39
C ASP A 284 -4.55 -26.77 -42.10
N LYS A 285 -5.85 -26.46 -42.03
CA LYS A 285 -6.53 -27.16 -40.92
C LYS A 285 -6.20 -28.65 -41.15
N VAL A 286 -6.16 -29.57 -40.18
CA VAL A 286 -6.41 -30.96 -40.61
C VAL A 286 -7.79 -30.85 -41.24
N THR A 287 -7.82 -30.69 -42.56
CA THR A 287 -9.00 -30.77 -43.38
C THR A 287 -9.06 -32.26 -43.32
N PRO A 288 -9.89 -32.81 -42.41
CA PRO A 288 -9.87 -34.23 -42.19
C PRO A 288 -9.82 -34.86 -43.57
N ARG A 289 -8.82 -35.73 -43.84
CA ARG A 289 -8.78 -36.43 -45.14
C ARG A 289 -10.21 -36.88 -45.39
N PRO A 290 -10.85 -36.61 -46.55
CA PRO A 290 -12.30 -36.80 -46.70
C PRO A 290 -12.76 -38.09 -46.00
N GLY A 291 -13.43 -37.96 -44.83
CA GLY A 291 -13.74 -39.07 -43.92
C GLY A 291 -12.94 -39.22 -42.59
N GLU A 292 -12.00 -38.34 -42.25
CA GLU A 292 -11.27 -38.34 -40.95
C GLU A 292 -12.12 -37.66 -39.86
N ASP A 293 -12.29 -38.33 -38.72
CA ASP A 293 -13.09 -37.81 -37.61
C ASP A 293 -12.16 -37.21 -36.55
N LEU A 294 -12.01 -35.87 -36.57
CA LEU A 294 -11.21 -35.14 -35.60
C LEU A 294 -11.69 -35.38 -34.16
N THR A 295 -12.99 -35.59 -33.99
CA THR A 295 -13.60 -35.92 -32.71
C THR A 295 -13.06 -37.25 -32.19
N ALA A 296 -13.05 -38.28 -33.04
CA ALA A 296 -12.50 -39.59 -32.68
C ALA A 296 -11.01 -39.53 -32.29
N ARG A 297 -10.22 -38.66 -32.93
CA ARG A 297 -8.82 -38.41 -32.56
C ARG A 297 -8.71 -37.83 -31.15
N TRP A 298 -9.48 -36.78 -30.85
CA TRP A 298 -9.45 -36.14 -29.54
C TRP A 298 -9.87 -37.09 -28.42
N VAL A 299 -10.92 -37.89 -28.66
CA VAL A 299 -11.37 -38.91 -27.71
C VAL A 299 -10.27 -39.95 -27.45
N THR A 300 -9.58 -40.40 -28.50
CA THR A 300 -8.45 -41.35 -28.37
C THR A 300 -7.31 -40.79 -27.52
N GLU A 301 -6.93 -39.53 -27.77
CA GLU A 301 -5.90 -38.82 -27.02
C GLU A 301 -6.28 -38.63 -25.54
N LEU A 302 -7.55 -38.31 -25.27
CA LEU A 302 -8.08 -38.13 -23.92
C LEU A 302 -7.99 -39.45 -23.14
N VAL A 303 -8.42 -40.56 -23.75
CA VAL A 303 -8.31 -41.91 -23.17
C VAL A 303 -6.84 -42.30 -22.92
N ALA A 304 -5.92 -41.92 -23.81
CA ALA A 304 -4.49 -42.18 -23.62
C ALA A 304 -3.89 -41.42 -22.44
N LEU A 305 -4.42 -40.24 -22.09
CA LEU A 305 -4.06 -39.48 -20.90
C LEU A 305 -4.65 -40.06 -19.60
N GLY A 306 -5.36 -41.19 -19.69
CA GLY A 306 -5.95 -41.89 -18.54
C GLY A 306 -7.38 -41.47 -18.23
N TYR A 307 -8.04 -40.69 -19.09
CA TYR A 307 -9.46 -40.40 -18.94
C TYR A 307 -10.29 -41.67 -19.05
N ARG A 308 -11.27 -41.79 -18.15
CA ARG A 308 -12.27 -42.86 -18.14
C ARG A 308 -13.64 -42.23 -18.14
N ASP A 309 -14.42 -42.56 -19.16
CA ASP A 309 -15.82 -42.13 -19.22
C ASP A 309 -16.58 -42.73 -18.04
N ARG A 310 -17.28 -41.87 -17.31
CA ARG A 310 -18.03 -42.25 -16.11
C ARG A 310 -19.39 -42.83 -16.48
N ASN A 311 -20.03 -42.33 -17.55
CA ASN A 311 -21.38 -42.68 -17.99
C ASN A 311 -22.39 -42.91 -16.84
N CYS A 312 -22.25 -42.13 -15.77
CA CYS A 312 -23.11 -42.18 -14.59
C CYS A 312 -23.65 -40.77 -14.39
N PRO A 313 -24.96 -40.54 -14.60
CA PRO A 313 -25.55 -39.23 -14.41
C PRO A 313 -25.28 -38.69 -13.01
N VAL A 314 -25.00 -37.39 -12.92
CA VAL A 314 -24.94 -36.67 -11.65
C VAL A 314 -26.23 -35.88 -11.46
N ASP A 315 -26.71 -35.79 -10.23
CA ASP A 315 -27.89 -34.99 -9.92
C ASP A 315 -27.56 -33.50 -10.11
N LEU A 316 -28.29 -32.84 -11.02
CA LEU A 316 -28.22 -31.39 -11.17
C LEU A 316 -29.10 -30.74 -10.10
N VAL A 317 -28.46 -30.22 -9.06
CA VAL A 317 -29.14 -29.47 -7.98
C VAL A 317 -28.76 -28.00 -8.09
N PRO A 318 -29.46 -27.19 -8.91
CA PRO A 318 -29.14 -25.79 -9.07
C PRO A 318 -29.58 -24.98 -7.85
N VAL A 319 -28.88 -23.89 -7.58
CA VAL A 319 -29.32 -22.92 -6.57
C VAL A 319 -30.57 -22.20 -7.09
N PRO A 320 -31.70 -22.21 -6.35
CA PRO A 320 -32.89 -21.47 -6.78
C PRO A 320 -32.61 -19.96 -6.71
N VAL A 321 -33.11 -19.21 -7.69
CA VAL A 321 -32.94 -17.74 -7.75
C VAL A 321 -33.42 -17.06 -6.46
N GLY A 322 -34.51 -17.55 -5.86
CA GLY A 322 -35.01 -17.04 -4.58
C GLY A 322 -34.14 -17.35 -3.36
N GLY A 323 -33.17 -18.28 -3.48
CA GLY A 323 -32.22 -18.62 -2.43
C GLY A 323 -30.96 -17.75 -2.43
N LEU A 324 -30.77 -16.90 -3.44
CA LEU A 324 -29.67 -15.93 -3.45
C LEU A 324 -30.00 -14.76 -2.53
N ASP A 325 -29.17 -14.56 -1.51
CA ASP A 325 -29.17 -13.31 -0.74
C ASP A 325 -28.62 -12.19 -1.63
N ARG A 326 -29.52 -11.29 -2.03
CA ARG A 326 -29.21 -10.20 -2.97
C ARG A 326 -28.30 -9.15 -2.35
N ASP A 327 -28.45 -8.87 -1.06
CA ASP A 327 -27.66 -7.84 -0.40
C ASP A 327 -26.24 -8.36 -0.18
N ALA A 328 -26.09 -9.61 0.27
CA ALA A 328 -24.78 -10.27 0.34
C ALA A 328 -24.11 -10.39 -1.04
N ALA A 329 -24.89 -10.69 -2.10
CA ALA A 329 -24.36 -10.74 -3.46
C ALA A 329 -23.84 -9.38 -3.94
N VAL A 330 -24.55 -8.29 -3.62
CA VAL A 330 -24.11 -6.92 -3.91
C VAL A 330 -22.80 -6.60 -3.17
N ASP A 331 -22.70 -6.96 -1.89
CA ASP A 331 -21.49 -6.76 -1.10
C ASP A 331 -20.29 -7.52 -1.72
N THR A 332 -20.49 -8.77 -2.14
CA THR A 332 -19.46 -9.56 -2.84
C THR A 332 -19.05 -8.92 -4.16
N VAL A 333 -20.00 -8.42 -4.96
CA VAL A 333 -19.69 -7.72 -6.22
C VAL A 333 -18.85 -6.46 -5.96
N LEU A 334 -19.23 -5.65 -4.98
CA LEU A 334 -18.50 -4.43 -4.63
C LEU A 334 -17.11 -4.75 -4.03
N ALA A 335 -16.98 -5.82 -3.24
CA ALA A 335 -15.69 -6.29 -2.73
C ALA A 335 -14.75 -6.72 -3.86
N ARG A 336 -15.23 -7.52 -4.82
CA ARG A 336 -14.46 -7.93 -6.00
C ARG A 336 -14.03 -6.75 -6.87
N LEU A 337 -14.92 -5.78 -7.07
CA LEU A 337 -14.59 -4.54 -7.79
C LEU A 337 -13.53 -3.73 -7.04
N ALA A 338 -13.70 -3.55 -5.73
CA ALA A 338 -12.77 -2.80 -4.88
C ALA A 338 -11.38 -3.45 -4.82
N ALA A 339 -11.30 -4.78 -4.82
CA ALA A 339 -10.03 -5.50 -4.91
C ALA A 339 -9.33 -5.31 -6.27
N GLY A 340 -10.11 -5.12 -7.34
CA GLY A 340 -9.60 -4.92 -8.71
C GLY A 340 -9.22 -3.48 -9.06
N GLY A 341 -9.85 -2.48 -8.43
CA GLY A 341 -9.58 -1.06 -8.68
C GLY A 341 -10.43 -0.09 -7.84
N SER A 342 -10.10 1.18 -7.93
CA SER A 342 -10.70 2.28 -7.16
C SER A 342 -11.93 2.90 -7.82
N ALA A 343 -12.12 2.66 -9.12
CA ALA A 343 -13.25 3.16 -9.88
C ALA A 343 -13.72 2.17 -10.94
N TRP A 344 -15.02 2.16 -11.19
CA TRP A 344 -15.68 1.29 -12.15
C TRP A 344 -16.81 2.02 -12.87
N ASN A 345 -17.28 1.40 -13.96
CA ASN A 345 -18.45 1.84 -14.70
C ASN A 345 -19.60 0.82 -14.56
N ALA A 346 -20.79 1.12 -15.08
CA ALA A 346 -21.94 0.22 -14.97
C ALA A 346 -21.72 -1.13 -15.67
N GLY A 347 -20.93 -1.15 -16.75
CA GLY A 347 -20.55 -2.38 -17.45
C GLY A 347 -19.60 -3.26 -16.64
N ASP A 348 -18.69 -2.68 -15.86
CA ASP A 348 -17.82 -3.42 -14.95
C ASP A 348 -18.65 -4.09 -13.84
N VAL A 349 -19.63 -3.37 -13.25
CA VAL A 349 -20.59 -3.91 -12.26
C VAL A 349 -21.40 -5.05 -12.88
N ARG A 350 -22.00 -4.82 -14.05
CA ARG A 350 -22.76 -5.86 -14.77
C ARG A 350 -21.91 -7.10 -15.02
N GLY A 351 -20.66 -6.92 -15.45
CA GLY A 351 -19.72 -8.03 -15.66
C GLY A 351 -19.47 -8.87 -14.42
N GLN A 352 -19.31 -8.24 -13.25
CA GLN A 352 -19.10 -8.93 -11.98
C GLN A 352 -20.37 -9.61 -11.45
N VAL A 353 -21.53 -8.97 -11.59
CA VAL A 353 -22.84 -9.57 -11.28
C VAL A 353 -23.04 -10.85 -12.08
N GLU A 354 -22.78 -10.81 -13.39
CA GLU A 354 -22.94 -11.98 -14.27
C GLU A 354 -22.00 -13.12 -13.90
N GLN A 355 -20.75 -12.80 -13.54
CA GLN A 355 -19.78 -13.79 -13.05
C GLN A 355 -20.21 -14.39 -11.71
N LEU A 356 -20.76 -13.60 -10.79
CA LEU A 356 -21.25 -14.08 -9.49
C LEU A 356 -22.46 -15.02 -9.66
N ILE A 357 -23.42 -14.65 -10.51
CA ILE A 357 -24.60 -15.50 -10.82
C ILE A 357 -24.14 -16.86 -11.36
N ALA A 358 -23.19 -16.86 -12.30
CA ALA A 358 -22.63 -18.09 -12.86
C ALA A 358 -21.91 -18.93 -11.79
N ALA A 359 -21.06 -18.31 -10.96
CA ALA A 359 -20.29 -18.98 -9.91
C ALA A 359 -21.17 -19.55 -8.79
N THR A 360 -22.35 -18.96 -8.54
CA THR A 360 -23.32 -19.45 -7.54
C THR A 360 -23.98 -20.77 -7.98
N GLY A 361 -23.85 -21.17 -9.25
CA GLY A 361 -24.48 -22.39 -9.76
C GLY A 361 -25.97 -22.24 -10.04
N ILE A 362 -26.44 -21.01 -10.27
CA ILE A 362 -27.81 -20.73 -10.71
C ILE A 362 -27.98 -21.26 -12.14
N VAL A 363 -29.08 -21.98 -12.37
CA VAL A 363 -29.47 -22.48 -13.69
C VAL A 363 -30.89 -21.99 -13.97
N ALA A 364 -31.04 -21.12 -14.97
CA ALA A 364 -32.29 -20.41 -15.22
C ALA A 364 -32.44 -20.05 -16.70
N ASP A 365 -33.68 -19.85 -17.13
CA ASP A 365 -33.96 -19.31 -18.46
C ASP A 365 -33.37 -17.91 -18.63
N PRO A 366 -33.01 -17.51 -19.87
CA PRO A 366 -32.33 -16.23 -20.13
C PRO A 366 -33.05 -15.02 -19.54
N ALA A 367 -34.37 -14.93 -19.66
CA ALA A 367 -35.14 -13.79 -19.16
C ALA A 367 -35.02 -13.64 -17.64
N VAL A 368 -35.14 -14.74 -16.89
CA VAL A 368 -35.03 -14.74 -15.41
C VAL A 368 -33.62 -14.36 -14.97
N ARG A 369 -32.59 -14.89 -15.64
CA ARG A 369 -31.19 -14.56 -15.36
C ARG A 369 -30.90 -13.08 -15.65
N ILE A 370 -31.39 -12.56 -16.78
CA ILE A 370 -31.19 -11.17 -17.19
C ILE A 370 -31.86 -10.23 -16.18
N GLU A 371 -33.10 -10.50 -15.78
CA GLU A 371 -33.83 -9.73 -14.76
C GLU A 371 -33.07 -9.72 -13.43
N LEU A 372 -32.59 -10.89 -12.97
CA LEU A 372 -31.77 -10.98 -11.76
C LEU A 372 -30.49 -10.15 -11.87
N ALA A 373 -29.81 -10.21 -13.01
CA ALA A 373 -28.58 -9.48 -13.24
C ALA A 373 -28.84 -7.96 -13.37
N GLU A 374 -30.02 -7.53 -13.83
CA GLU A 374 -30.43 -6.12 -13.86
C GLU A 374 -30.70 -5.64 -12.42
N ASP A 375 -31.52 -6.38 -11.66
CA ASP A 375 -31.81 -6.10 -10.24
C ASP A 375 -30.53 -5.98 -9.39
N LEU A 376 -29.60 -6.92 -9.52
CA LEU A 376 -28.33 -6.88 -8.78
C LEU A 376 -27.41 -5.73 -9.25
N THR A 377 -27.37 -5.44 -10.55
CA THR A 377 -26.60 -4.30 -11.07
C THR A 377 -27.14 -2.97 -10.54
N ASP A 378 -28.46 -2.80 -10.56
CA ASP A 378 -29.12 -1.59 -10.09
C ASP A 378 -28.94 -1.40 -8.58
N ARG A 379 -29.07 -2.46 -7.79
CA ARG A 379 -28.78 -2.43 -6.34
C ARG A 379 -27.34 -2.05 -6.05
N ALA A 380 -26.39 -2.65 -6.78
CA ALA A 380 -24.97 -2.34 -6.60
C ALA A 380 -24.67 -0.88 -6.96
N LEU A 381 -25.21 -0.37 -8.06
CA LEU A 381 -25.07 1.04 -8.45
C LEU A 381 -25.73 2.00 -7.46
N ALA A 382 -26.87 1.63 -6.86
CA ALA A 382 -27.55 2.45 -5.86
C ALA A 382 -26.73 2.63 -4.55
N VAL A 383 -25.86 1.67 -4.22
CA VAL A 383 -24.95 1.74 -3.07
C VAL A 383 -23.61 2.40 -3.44
N CYS A 384 -23.28 2.48 -4.74
CA CYS A 384 -22.09 3.17 -5.22
C CYS A 384 -22.17 4.69 -5.00
N VAL A 385 -21.00 5.31 -4.90
CA VAL A 385 -20.81 6.75 -4.77
C VAL A 385 -20.22 7.29 -6.08
N PRO A 386 -20.76 8.37 -6.66
CA PRO A 386 -20.18 8.98 -7.85
C PRO A 386 -18.89 9.74 -7.48
N LEU A 387 -17.83 9.57 -8.28
CA LEU A 387 -16.57 10.30 -8.15
C LEU A 387 -16.65 11.72 -8.74
N LEU A 388 -17.64 11.98 -9.59
CA LEU A 388 -17.84 13.26 -10.26
C LEU A 388 -19.17 13.88 -9.84
N ASP A 389 -19.12 15.13 -9.38
CA ASP A 389 -20.31 15.96 -9.11
C ASP A 389 -20.84 16.54 -10.43
N ARG A 390 -21.36 15.67 -11.29
CA ARG A 390 -21.84 16.01 -12.64
C ARG A 390 -22.87 15.00 -13.16
N ASP A 391 -23.96 15.52 -13.73
CA ASP A 391 -24.92 14.73 -14.49
C ASP A 391 -24.45 14.42 -15.92
N GLY A 392 -24.91 13.29 -16.46
CA GLY A 392 -24.70 12.92 -17.85
C GLY A 392 -23.26 12.48 -18.17
N VAL A 393 -22.56 11.89 -17.20
CA VAL A 393 -21.28 11.22 -17.44
C VAL A 393 -21.54 9.99 -18.34
N PRO A 394 -20.90 9.87 -19.51
CA PRO A 394 -21.06 8.71 -20.38
C PRO A 394 -20.78 7.39 -19.66
N GLU A 395 -21.62 6.37 -19.89
CA GLU A 395 -21.63 5.12 -19.13
C GLU A 395 -20.35 4.29 -19.18
N HIS A 396 -19.53 4.43 -20.21
CA HIS A 396 -18.24 3.72 -20.31
C HIS A 396 -17.15 4.32 -19.40
N ILE A 397 -17.34 5.55 -18.92
CA ILE A 397 -16.38 6.22 -18.04
C ILE A 397 -16.52 5.64 -16.63
N ARG A 398 -15.39 5.22 -16.07
CA ARG A 398 -15.31 4.70 -14.69
C ARG A 398 -15.43 5.84 -13.68
N ALA A 399 -16.66 6.21 -13.37
CA ALA A 399 -16.99 7.35 -12.50
C ALA A 399 -17.69 6.94 -11.19
N TRP A 400 -17.78 5.63 -10.90
CA TRP A 400 -18.37 5.10 -9.67
C TRP A 400 -17.32 4.47 -8.78
N THR A 401 -17.53 4.52 -7.48
CA THR A 401 -16.74 3.84 -6.44
C THR A 401 -17.65 3.39 -5.30
N SER A 402 -17.12 2.79 -4.24
CA SER A 402 -17.88 2.43 -3.03
C SER A 402 -17.41 3.22 -1.81
N ARG A 403 -18.28 3.33 -0.80
CA ARG A 403 -17.92 3.99 0.46
C ARG A 403 -16.71 3.34 1.17
N PRO A 404 -16.62 2.00 1.27
CA PRO A 404 -15.43 1.34 1.83
C PRO A 404 -14.13 1.69 1.10
N VAL A 405 -14.15 1.86 -0.23
CA VAL A 405 -12.96 2.26 -1.00
C VAL A 405 -12.46 3.64 -0.55
N LEU A 406 -13.38 4.60 -0.40
CA LEU A 406 -13.07 5.96 0.05
C LEU A 406 -12.60 5.99 1.51
N ASP A 407 -13.23 5.21 2.38
CA ASP A 407 -12.89 5.16 3.81
C ASP A 407 -11.48 4.58 4.03
N VAL A 408 -11.06 3.58 3.23
CA VAL A 408 -9.68 3.06 3.27
C VAL A 408 -8.66 4.14 2.91
N GLU A 409 -8.84 4.87 1.81
CA GLU A 409 -7.90 5.95 1.43
C GLU A 409 -7.86 7.07 2.48
N ALA A 410 -9.02 7.42 3.06
CA ALA A 410 -9.13 8.42 4.11
C ALA A 410 -8.41 7.98 5.41
N ASP A 411 -8.58 6.73 5.82
CA ASP A 411 -7.89 6.16 6.99
C ASP A 411 -6.37 6.12 6.78
N LEU A 412 -5.90 5.65 5.61
CA LEU A 412 -4.48 5.67 5.25
C LEU A 412 -3.90 7.08 5.31
N THR A 413 -4.59 8.05 4.70
CA THR A 413 -4.16 9.46 4.69
C THR A 413 -4.05 10.00 6.12
N ALA A 414 -5.04 9.72 6.97
CA ALA A 414 -5.04 10.17 8.36
C ALA A 414 -3.90 9.54 9.18
N ARG A 415 -3.65 8.23 9.02
CA ARG A 415 -2.56 7.50 9.70
C ARG A 415 -1.17 7.98 9.28
N LEU A 416 -0.98 8.26 7.99
CA LEU A 416 0.27 8.80 7.47
C LEU A 416 0.52 10.21 8.00
N ALA A 417 -0.50 11.08 7.98
CA ALA A 417 -0.39 12.45 8.49
C ALA A 417 -0.12 12.51 10.00
N THR A 418 -0.77 11.64 10.78
CA THR A 418 -0.60 11.59 12.24
C THR A 418 0.85 11.25 12.62
N ARG A 419 1.49 10.32 11.90
CA ARG A 419 2.90 9.94 12.12
C ARG A 419 3.90 11.07 11.85
N THR A 420 3.54 12.04 11.05
CA THR A 420 4.36 13.24 10.82
C THR A 420 4.37 14.17 12.04
N VAL A 421 3.31 14.15 12.85
CA VAL A 421 3.13 15.03 14.02
C VAL A 421 3.62 14.39 15.33
N GLU A 422 3.41 13.08 15.52
CA GLU A 422 3.47 12.45 16.85
C GLU A 422 4.85 12.03 17.37
N LEU A 423 5.93 12.09 16.57
CA LEU A 423 7.24 11.58 16.98
C LEU A 423 8.36 12.59 16.72
N HIS A 424 8.36 13.67 17.52
CA HIS A 424 9.55 14.48 17.78
C HIS A 424 9.93 14.31 19.26
N SER A 425 10.47 13.14 19.64
CA SER A 425 11.24 13.08 20.89
C SER A 425 12.50 13.90 20.66
N GLY A 426 12.54 15.13 21.14
CA GLY A 426 13.66 16.07 21.02
C GLY A 426 14.95 15.61 21.72
N ARG A 427 15.40 14.38 21.46
CA ARG A 427 16.74 13.93 21.81
C ARG A 427 17.71 14.62 20.86
N PRO A 428 18.68 15.40 21.37
CA PRO A 428 19.70 15.98 20.53
C PRO A 428 20.47 14.85 19.83
N GLU A 429 20.75 15.03 18.53
CA GLU A 429 21.64 14.18 17.75
C GLU A 429 22.93 13.93 18.55
N GLN A 430 23.11 12.70 19.04
CA GLN A 430 24.42 12.30 19.51
C GLN A 430 25.29 12.14 18.27
N ALA A 431 26.20 13.11 18.08
CA ALA A 431 27.33 13.01 17.16
C ALA A 431 28.23 11.84 17.60
N GLY A 432 27.86 10.63 17.20
CA GLY A 432 28.63 9.41 17.34
C GLY A 432 29.22 9.03 15.99
N VAL A 433 30.51 8.69 16.01
CA VAL A 433 31.37 8.17 14.93
C VAL A 433 30.59 7.75 13.68
N THR A 434 30.76 8.47 12.57
CA THR A 434 30.23 8.08 11.26
C THR A 434 30.77 6.68 10.93
N PRO A 435 29.90 5.65 10.81
CA PRO A 435 30.37 4.32 10.46
C PRO A 435 31.14 4.38 9.13
N PRO A 436 32.23 3.60 8.96
CA PRO A 436 33.02 3.61 7.72
C PRO A 436 32.18 3.27 6.47
N VAL A 437 31.02 2.64 6.64
CA VAL A 437 30.02 2.36 5.61
C VAL A 437 29.42 3.64 4.99
N VAL A 438 29.18 4.69 5.78
CA VAL A 438 28.60 5.95 5.29
C VAL A 438 29.59 6.72 4.41
N ALA A 439 30.90 6.54 4.63
CA ALA A 439 31.94 7.19 3.83
C ALA A 439 32.04 6.68 2.38
N ARG A 440 31.35 5.58 2.04
CA ARG A 440 31.28 5.00 0.68
C ARG A 440 29.96 5.31 -0.04
N LEU A 441 29.03 5.99 0.62
CA LEU A 441 27.75 6.40 0.05
C LEU A 441 27.88 7.76 -0.62
N ASP A 442 27.07 8.00 -1.65
CA ASP A 442 26.89 9.36 -2.15
C ASP A 442 26.12 10.23 -1.14
N ALA A 443 26.05 11.54 -1.39
CA ALA A 443 25.41 12.49 -0.49
C ALA A 443 23.91 12.21 -0.26
N GLY A 444 23.19 11.76 -1.30
CA GLY A 444 21.76 11.44 -1.22
C GLY A 444 21.51 10.17 -0.42
N GLN A 445 22.30 9.12 -0.66
CA GLN A 445 22.28 7.87 0.11
C GLN A 445 22.66 8.10 1.58
N ALA A 446 23.68 8.91 1.86
CA ALA A 446 24.07 9.23 3.23
C ALA A 446 22.96 10.02 3.98
N ALA A 447 22.33 10.99 3.31
CA ALA A 447 21.21 11.74 3.87
C ALA A 447 20.00 10.83 4.15
N ALA A 448 19.66 9.93 3.23
CA ALA A 448 18.58 8.97 3.42
C ALA A 448 18.88 7.99 4.57
N ALA A 449 20.12 7.49 4.69
CA ALA A 449 20.51 6.57 5.76
C ALA A 449 20.37 7.23 7.13
N THR A 450 20.79 8.50 7.21
CA THR A 450 20.66 9.32 8.42
C THR A 450 19.20 9.61 8.75
N ALA A 451 18.36 9.92 7.75
CA ALA A 451 16.93 10.14 7.95
C ALA A 451 16.22 8.89 8.49
N LEU A 452 16.54 7.71 7.96
CA LEU A 452 16.01 6.42 8.45
C LEU A 452 16.47 6.12 9.88
N ALA A 453 17.73 6.42 10.20
CA ALA A 453 18.29 6.25 11.54
C ALA A 453 17.84 7.33 12.56
N GLY A 454 17.18 8.40 12.11
CA GLY A 454 16.68 9.49 12.96
C GLY A 454 15.48 9.09 13.82
N ASP A 455 14.72 10.06 14.33
CA ASP A 455 13.57 9.79 15.23
C ASP A 455 12.18 10.06 14.63
N ARG A 456 12.13 10.43 13.34
CA ARG A 456 10.88 10.75 12.66
C ARG A 456 9.96 9.53 12.57
N GLY A 457 8.66 9.75 12.77
CA GLY A 457 7.63 8.69 12.75
C GLY A 457 7.32 8.12 11.37
N LEU A 458 7.47 8.95 10.34
CA LEU A 458 7.36 8.58 8.93
C LEU A 458 8.55 9.16 8.14
N VAL A 459 9.18 8.33 7.32
CA VAL A 459 10.22 8.73 6.36
C VAL A 459 9.85 8.16 5.00
N VAL A 460 10.00 8.94 3.93
CA VAL A 460 9.77 8.47 2.56
C VAL A 460 11.05 8.64 1.77
N VAL A 461 11.55 7.55 1.19
CA VAL A 461 12.72 7.57 0.31
C VAL A 461 12.27 7.20 -1.11
N GLU A 462 12.28 8.17 -2.00
CA GLU A 462 11.96 7.98 -3.41
C GLU A 462 13.26 7.82 -4.20
N GLY A 463 13.49 6.67 -4.82
CA GLY A 463 14.75 6.42 -5.52
C GLY A 463 14.56 5.68 -6.83
N ALA A 464 15.17 6.22 -7.88
CA ALA A 464 15.12 5.65 -9.23
C ALA A 464 15.62 4.19 -9.28
N ALA A 465 15.26 3.47 -10.34
CA ALA A 465 15.81 2.14 -10.59
C ALA A 465 17.35 2.19 -10.65
N GLY A 466 18.02 1.43 -9.76
CA GLY A 466 19.48 1.41 -9.71
C GLY A 466 20.15 2.50 -8.88
N ALA A 467 19.40 3.29 -8.10
CA ALA A 467 19.96 4.32 -7.20
C ALA A 467 20.64 3.80 -5.92
N GLY A 468 20.76 2.47 -5.75
CA GLY A 468 21.45 1.86 -4.59
C GLY A 468 20.61 1.78 -3.30
N LYS A 469 19.28 1.62 -3.43
CA LYS A 469 18.34 1.49 -2.29
C LYS A 469 18.74 0.40 -1.28
N THR A 470 19.21 -0.76 -1.74
CA THR A 470 19.62 -1.85 -0.83
C THR A 470 20.92 -1.53 -0.09
N THR A 471 21.89 -0.88 -0.75
CA THR A 471 23.11 -0.35 -0.11
C THR A 471 22.78 0.69 0.95
N LEU A 472 21.83 1.58 0.65
CA LEU A 472 21.27 2.53 1.61
C LEU A 472 20.66 1.83 2.83
N LEU A 473 19.82 0.81 2.62
CA LEU A 473 19.17 0.09 3.72
C LEU A 473 20.17 -0.67 4.60
N ALA A 474 21.22 -1.24 4.01
CA ALA A 474 22.31 -1.87 4.78
C ALA A 474 23.01 -0.85 5.69
N ALA A 475 23.27 0.36 5.19
CA ALA A 475 23.84 1.43 6.00
C ALA A 475 22.90 1.92 7.11
N ALA A 476 21.60 2.03 6.82
CA ALA A 476 20.59 2.39 7.81
C ALA A 476 20.48 1.32 8.92
N ARG A 477 20.59 0.03 8.58
CA ARG A 477 20.67 -1.07 9.56
C ARG A 477 21.83 -0.86 10.52
N ASP A 478 23.04 -0.65 9.99
CA ASP A 478 24.25 -0.51 10.82
C ASP A 478 24.15 0.70 11.77
N LEU A 479 23.59 1.81 11.29
CA LEU A 479 23.31 3.00 12.10
C LEU A 479 22.30 2.73 13.22
N LEU A 480 21.20 2.03 12.91
CA LEU A 480 20.17 1.68 13.90
C LEU A 480 20.70 0.69 14.95
N GLU A 481 21.48 -0.30 14.55
CA GLU A 481 22.11 -1.27 15.46
C GLU A 481 23.07 -0.57 16.43
N ALA A 482 23.84 0.40 15.96
CA ALA A 482 24.69 1.23 16.82
C ALA A 482 23.90 2.04 17.86
N GLN A 483 22.62 2.36 17.57
CA GLN A 483 21.69 3.01 18.49
C GLN A 483 20.89 2.02 19.36
N GLY A 484 21.11 0.71 19.22
CA GLY A 484 20.34 -0.33 19.92
C GLY A 484 18.91 -0.52 19.39
N ARG A 485 18.63 -0.09 18.15
CA ARG A 485 17.34 -0.22 17.47
C ARG A 485 17.43 -1.28 16.37
N ARG A 486 16.29 -1.82 15.95
CA ARG A 486 16.24 -2.88 14.94
C ARG A 486 15.59 -2.38 13.66
N LEU A 487 16.13 -2.86 12.53
CA LEU A 487 15.55 -2.69 11.21
C LEU A 487 14.74 -3.94 10.85
N VAL A 488 13.47 -3.74 10.49
CA VAL A 488 12.61 -4.78 9.90
C VAL A 488 12.23 -4.32 8.50
N VAL A 489 12.61 -5.08 7.47
CA VAL A 489 12.34 -4.76 6.07
C VAL A 489 11.27 -5.69 5.53
N VAL A 490 10.15 -5.15 5.10
CA VAL A 490 9.12 -5.89 4.39
C VAL A 490 9.03 -5.44 2.94
N THR A 491 8.62 -6.36 2.06
CA THR A 491 8.42 -6.08 0.64
C THR A 491 7.07 -6.61 0.18
N PRO A 492 6.44 -6.05 -0.88
CA PRO A 492 5.18 -6.56 -1.41
C PRO A 492 5.27 -8.04 -1.86
N THR A 493 6.42 -8.49 -2.34
CA THR A 493 6.63 -9.88 -2.79
C THR A 493 7.63 -10.63 -1.92
N LEU A 494 7.45 -11.95 -1.73
CA LEU A 494 8.39 -12.79 -0.97
C LEU A 494 9.75 -12.93 -1.66
N LYS A 495 9.79 -12.92 -3.02
CA LYS A 495 11.03 -12.92 -3.79
C LYS A 495 11.89 -11.70 -3.46
N ALA A 496 11.30 -10.50 -3.46
CA ALA A 496 12.00 -9.27 -3.07
C ALA A 496 12.48 -9.34 -1.61
N ALA A 497 11.70 -9.93 -0.70
CA ALA A 497 12.10 -10.09 0.70
C ALA A 497 13.34 -11.00 0.84
N LYS A 498 13.45 -12.06 0.03
CA LYS A 498 14.63 -12.94 -0.01
C LYS A 498 15.87 -12.19 -0.52
N VAL A 499 15.72 -11.34 -1.54
CA VAL A 499 16.81 -10.47 -2.05
C VAL A 499 17.24 -9.47 -0.98
N ALA A 500 16.28 -8.77 -0.37
CA ALA A 500 16.55 -7.85 0.74
C ALA A 500 17.22 -8.56 1.92
N ALA A 501 16.84 -9.80 2.25
CA ALA A 501 17.49 -10.58 3.30
C ALA A 501 18.98 -10.78 3.00
N ALA A 502 19.31 -11.14 1.76
CA ALA A 502 20.68 -11.40 1.33
C ALA A 502 21.54 -10.13 1.24
N GLU A 503 20.97 -9.03 0.75
CA GLU A 503 21.71 -7.78 0.51
C GLU A 503 21.78 -6.87 1.75
N VAL A 504 20.67 -6.75 2.49
CA VAL A 504 20.56 -5.86 3.66
C VAL A 504 20.96 -6.58 4.94
N GLY A 505 20.80 -7.90 5.02
CA GLY A 505 21.09 -8.69 6.23
C GLY A 505 20.27 -8.25 7.46
N ALA A 506 19.04 -7.79 7.25
CA ALA A 506 18.08 -7.43 8.30
C ALA A 506 17.00 -8.51 8.43
N ARG A 507 16.11 -8.37 9.42
CA ARG A 507 14.89 -9.21 9.49
C ARG A 507 14.00 -8.85 8.31
N THR A 508 13.70 -9.82 7.44
CA THR A 508 12.84 -9.58 6.29
C THR A 508 11.67 -10.54 6.16
N GLY A 509 10.64 -10.11 5.44
CA GLY A 509 9.46 -10.89 5.09
C GLY A 509 8.61 -10.17 4.05
N SER A 510 7.57 -10.82 3.52
CA SER A 510 6.59 -10.07 2.73
C SER A 510 5.63 -9.32 3.63
N VAL A 511 5.01 -8.24 3.13
CA VAL A 511 4.01 -7.50 3.89
C VAL A 511 2.81 -8.39 4.22
N ALA A 512 2.34 -9.19 3.25
CA ALA A 512 1.27 -10.16 3.45
C ALA A 512 1.62 -11.20 4.53
N TRP A 513 2.88 -11.66 4.59
CA TRP A 513 3.33 -12.56 5.67
C TRP A 513 3.24 -11.87 7.03
N LEU A 514 3.70 -10.63 7.14
CA LEU A 514 3.64 -9.89 8.40
C LEU A 514 2.18 -9.65 8.83
N ALA A 515 1.31 -9.23 7.93
CA ALA A 515 -0.12 -9.07 8.20
C ALA A 515 -0.74 -10.38 8.70
N HIS A 516 -0.48 -11.49 8.00
CA HIS A 516 -0.97 -12.82 8.36
C HIS A 516 -0.47 -13.28 9.75
N GLN A 517 0.79 -13.00 10.10
CA GLN A 517 1.35 -13.30 11.42
C GLN A 517 0.64 -12.54 12.54
N HIS A 518 0.04 -11.39 12.25
CA HIS A 518 -0.73 -10.58 13.20
C HIS A 518 -2.26 -10.76 13.08
N GLY A 519 -2.69 -11.90 12.50
CA GLY A 519 -4.07 -12.36 12.52
C GLY A 519 -4.89 -11.95 11.30
N TRP A 520 -4.37 -11.12 10.40
CA TRP A 520 -5.12 -10.71 9.20
C TRP A 520 -5.32 -11.89 8.24
N ARG A 521 -6.52 -11.98 7.68
CA ARG A 521 -6.95 -12.96 6.68
C ARG A 521 -7.72 -12.25 5.59
N TRP A 522 -7.68 -12.83 4.40
CA TRP A 522 -8.47 -12.35 3.27
C TRP A 522 -8.93 -13.53 2.44
N ASP A 523 -10.12 -13.42 1.85
CA ASP A 523 -10.70 -14.43 0.97
C ASP A 523 -10.45 -14.11 -0.52
N ASP A 524 -10.93 -15.00 -1.40
CA ASP A 524 -10.80 -14.85 -2.85
C ASP A 524 -11.68 -13.72 -3.42
N ASP A 525 -12.64 -13.22 -2.66
CA ASP A 525 -13.51 -12.09 -3.02
C ASP A 525 -12.87 -10.73 -2.66
N GLY A 526 -11.77 -10.74 -1.90
CA GLY A 526 -11.03 -9.56 -1.48
C GLY A 526 -11.47 -8.99 -0.12
N THR A 527 -12.24 -9.74 0.66
CA THR A 527 -12.70 -9.32 1.99
C THR A 527 -11.63 -9.57 3.04
N TRP A 528 -11.26 -8.54 3.82
CA TRP A 528 -10.26 -8.64 4.89
C TRP A 528 -10.91 -8.82 6.26
N THR A 529 -10.38 -9.75 7.05
CA THR A 529 -10.76 -10.00 8.45
C THR A 529 -9.52 -10.12 9.33
N ARG A 530 -9.68 -10.04 10.65
CA ARG A 530 -8.56 -10.20 11.59
C ARG A 530 -8.96 -11.10 12.75
N LEU A 531 -8.18 -12.16 12.94
CA LEU A 531 -8.30 -13.12 14.03
C LEU A 531 -7.64 -12.56 15.31
N ALA A 532 -8.30 -12.74 16.44
CA ALA A 532 -7.71 -12.58 17.76
C ALA A 532 -7.02 -13.89 18.22
N PRO A 533 -5.99 -13.83 19.08
CA PRO A 533 -5.41 -15.03 19.66
C PRO A 533 -6.48 -15.88 20.37
N GLY A 534 -6.58 -17.16 19.98
CA GLY A 534 -7.64 -18.07 20.43
C GLY A 534 -8.75 -18.31 19.41
N ASP A 535 -8.89 -17.45 18.39
CA ASP A 535 -9.83 -17.66 17.30
C ASP A 535 -9.37 -18.82 16.41
N THR A 536 -10.34 -19.53 15.82
CA THR A 536 -10.06 -20.59 14.84
C THR A 536 -9.98 -19.97 13.46
N ASP A 537 -8.86 -20.20 12.78
CA ASP A 537 -8.68 -19.77 11.40
C ASP A 537 -9.67 -20.52 10.48
N PRO A 538 -10.56 -19.82 9.76
CA PRO A 538 -11.60 -20.46 8.96
C PRO A 538 -11.03 -21.25 7.77
N PHE A 539 -9.82 -20.93 7.31
CA PHE A 539 -9.19 -21.59 6.16
C PHE A 539 -8.36 -22.81 6.55
N THR A 540 -7.72 -22.78 7.73
CA THR A 540 -6.83 -23.85 8.17
C THR A 540 -7.40 -24.73 9.27
N GLY A 541 -8.46 -24.27 9.96
CA GLY A 541 -9.03 -24.93 11.14
C GLY A 541 -8.11 -24.89 12.38
N ILE A 542 -6.98 -24.20 12.30
CA ILE A 542 -5.98 -24.12 13.37
C ILE A 542 -6.28 -22.89 14.23
N THR A 543 -6.21 -23.05 15.55
CA THR A 543 -6.31 -21.93 16.48
C THR A 543 -5.13 -20.98 16.33
N TYR A 544 -5.40 -19.70 16.11
CA TYR A 544 -4.38 -18.67 15.98
C TYR A 544 -3.76 -18.35 17.35
N ALA A 545 -2.45 -18.56 17.49
CA ALA A 545 -1.73 -18.37 18.75
C ALA A 545 -1.02 -17.00 18.90
N GLY A 546 -1.16 -16.11 17.91
CA GLY A 546 -0.40 -14.86 17.84
C GLY A 546 0.84 -14.94 16.93
N PRO A 547 1.56 -13.81 16.74
CA PRO A 547 2.74 -13.75 15.88
C PRO A 547 3.94 -14.49 16.47
N GLN A 548 4.69 -15.17 15.59
CA GLN A 548 5.97 -15.78 15.92
C GLN A 548 7.03 -14.72 16.28
N ASP A 549 8.06 -15.09 17.05
CA ASP A 549 9.10 -14.16 17.51
C ASP A 549 9.85 -13.42 16.39
N THR A 550 9.94 -14.02 15.21
CA THR A 550 10.52 -13.40 14.01
C THR A 550 9.63 -12.29 13.42
N ALA A 551 8.32 -12.35 13.66
CA ALA A 551 7.31 -11.40 13.18
C ALA A 551 6.89 -10.38 14.26
N ARG A 552 7.42 -10.49 15.48
CA ARG A 552 7.14 -9.56 16.58
C ARG A 552 7.86 -8.23 16.36
N LEU A 553 7.05 -7.18 16.25
CA LEU A 553 7.49 -5.79 16.25
C LEU A 553 7.52 -5.26 17.68
N THR A 554 8.50 -4.41 18.01
CA THR A 554 8.61 -3.78 19.33
C THR A 554 8.79 -2.28 19.19
N ALA A 555 8.27 -1.52 20.16
CA ALA A 555 8.45 -0.07 20.21
C ALA A 555 9.92 0.31 20.07
N GLY A 556 10.23 1.20 19.11
CA GLY A 556 11.59 1.63 18.77
C GLY A 556 12.16 1.02 17.48
N ASP A 557 11.58 -0.07 16.98
CA ASP A 557 11.92 -0.64 15.66
C ASP A 557 11.58 0.35 14.52
N LEU A 558 12.32 0.24 13.42
CA LEU A 558 11.96 0.85 12.14
C LEU A 558 11.44 -0.23 11.19
N LEU A 559 10.17 -0.11 10.80
CA LEU A 559 9.53 -0.92 9.77
C LEU A 559 9.70 -0.23 8.42
N VAL A 560 10.56 -0.77 7.56
CA VAL A 560 10.74 -0.32 6.19
C VAL A 560 9.87 -1.16 5.27
N VAL A 561 9.08 -0.50 4.41
CA VAL A 561 8.52 -1.15 3.23
C VAL A 561 9.38 -0.78 2.03
N ASP A 562 10.13 -1.75 1.50
CA ASP A 562 10.88 -1.60 0.27
C ASP A 562 10.02 -2.02 -0.94
N GLU A 563 10.25 -1.39 -2.08
CA GLU A 563 9.36 -1.39 -3.25
C GLU A 563 7.92 -0.94 -2.92
N ALA A 564 7.78 0.09 -2.08
CA ALA A 564 6.51 0.62 -1.61
C ALA A 564 5.57 1.14 -2.73
N GLY A 565 6.08 1.36 -3.95
CA GLY A 565 5.24 1.67 -5.12
C GLY A 565 4.31 0.53 -5.52
N MET A 566 4.66 -0.72 -5.18
CA MET A 566 3.83 -1.91 -5.40
C MET A 566 2.94 -2.28 -4.20
N LEU A 567 2.90 -1.46 -3.15
CA LEU A 567 2.07 -1.70 -1.97
C LEU A 567 0.62 -1.28 -2.24
N ASP A 568 -0.31 -2.22 -2.15
CA ASP A 568 -1.75 -1.94 -2.25
C ASP A 568 -2.31 -1.31 -0.97
N GLN A 569 -3.44 -0.60 -1.09
CA GLN A 569 -4.05 0.17 -0.01
C GLN A 569 -4.56 -0.71 1.15
N GLU A 570 -5.13 -1.88 0.88
CA GLU A 570 -5.64 -2.81 1.88
C GLU A 570 -4.50 -3.36 2.75
N THR A 571 -3.44 -3.84 2.09
CA THR A 571 -2.23 -4.33 2.75
C THR A 571 -1.53 -3.22 3.53
N ALA A 572 -1.51 -1.99 2.99
CA ALA A 572 -1.01 -0.82 3.72
C ALA A 572 -1.87 -0.49 4.95
N GLY A 573 -3.19 -0.62 4.87
CA GLY A 573 -4.11 -0.37 5.98
C GLY A 573 -3.86 -1.32 7.14
N ALA A 574 -3.69 -2.61 6.83
CA ALA A 574 -3.28 -3.62 7.80
C ALA A 574 -1.90 -3.28 8.41
N LEU A 575 -0.90 -2.97 7.58
CA LEU A 575 0.46 -2.64 8.04
C LEU A 575 0.49 -1.40 8.93
N LEU A 576 -0.17 -0.30 8.55
CA LEU A 576 -0.19 0.93 9.34
C LEU A 576 -0.97 0.75 10.64
N THR A 577 -2.04 -0.05 10.65
CA THR A 577 -2.73 -0.44 11.88
C THR A 577 -1.79 -1.17 12.84
N LEU A 578 -1.03 -2.15 12.34
CA LEU A 578 -0.02 -2.84 13.14
C LEU A 578 1.06 -1.89 13.64
N ALA A 579 1.52 -0.98 12.79
CA ALA A 579 2.54 -0.03 13.18
C ALA A 579 2.06 0.94 14.28
N ASP A 580 0.78 1.33 14.26
CA ASP A 580 0.16 2.16 15.30
C ASP A 580 0.06 1.39 16.63
N GLU A 581 -0.47 0.17 16.59
CA GLU A 581 -0.63 -0.68 17.77
C GLU A 581 0.69 -1.00 18.46
N GLN A 582 1.74 -1.28 17.68
CA GLN A 582 3.06 -1.64 18.18
C GLN A 582 3.97 -0.43 18.41
N ARG A 583 3.48 0.78 18.09
CA ARG A 583 4.22 2.05 18.20
C ARG A 583 5.58 1.99 17.50
N VAL A 584 5.61 1.44 16.29
CA VAL A 584 6.82 1.38 15.46
C VAL A 584 6.82 2.47 14.41
N ARG A 585 8.03 2.91 14.04
CA ARG A 585 8.21 3.91 12.99
C ARG A 585 8.12 3.25 11.64
N VAL A 586 7.68 4.00 10.64
CA VAL A 586 7.50 3.49 9.29
C VAL A 586 8.39 4.27 8.33
N ALA A 587 9.04 3.56 7.42
CA ALA A 587 9.64 4.16 6.25
C ALA A 587 9.16 3.49 4.98
N LEU A 588 8.81 4.28 3.97
CA LEU A 588 8.39 3.78 2.66
C LEU A 588 9.49 4.11 1.65
N VAL A 589 10.03 3.06 1.02
CA VAL A 589 11.16 3.14 0.10
C VAL A 589 10.71 2.58 -1.24
N GLY A 590 10.85 3.34 -2.31
CA GLY A 590 10.36 2.90 -3.62
C GLY A 590 10.50 3.93 -4.72
N ASP A 591 9.82 3.68 -5.84
CA ASP A 591 9.79 4.57 -7.01
C ASP A 591 8.36 4.67 -7.53
N ARG A 592 7.77 5.87 -7.51
CA ARG A 592 6.38 6.10 -7.95
C ARG A 592 6.19 5.96 -9.46
N GLN A 593 7.28 5.97 -10.23
CA GLN A 593 7.26 5.85 -11.69
C GLN A 593 7.44 4.41 -12.17
N GLN A 594 7.70 3.46 -11.26
CA GLN A 594 7.62 2.03 -11.56
C GLN A 594 6.17 1.54 -11.52
N LEU A 595 5.96 0.25 -11.78
CA LEU A 595 4.63 -0.33 -11.75
C LEU A 595 4.00 -0.19 -10.36
N ALA A 596 2.75 0.25 -10.35
CA ALA A 596 1.92 0.32 -9.17
C ALA A 596 1.57 -1.09 -8.66
N ALA A 597 0.90 -1.15 -7.51
CA ALA A 597 0.35 -2.39 -6.98
C ALA A 597 -0.62 -3.06 -7.97
N VAL A 598 -0.70 -4.39 -7.89
CA VAL A 598 -1.79 -5.14 -8.54
C VAL A 598 -3.03 -4.97 -7.65
N GLY A 599 -4.02 -4.22 -8.10
CA GLY A 599 -5.15 -3.76 -7.29
C GLY A 599 -5.09 -2.26 -7.06
N ARG A 600 -5.54 -1.78 -5.89
CA ARG A 600 -5.55 -0.34 -5.57
C ARG A 600 -4.19 0.12 -5.06
N GLY A 601 -3.43 0.84 -5.89
CA GLY A 601 -2.13 1.41 -5.53
C GLY A 601 -2.20 2.82 -4.93
N GLY A 602 -1.12 3.58 -5.07
CA GLY A 602 -1.05 5.00 -4.66
C GLY A 602 -0.61 5.26 -3.21
N VAL A 603 -0.27 4.21 -2.43
CA VAL A 603 0.15 4.39 -1.03
C VAL A 603 1.40 5.27 -0.91
N LEU A 604 2.37 5.10 -1.81
CA LEU A 604 3.57 5.93 -1.83
C LEU A 604 3.24 7.40 -2.19
N ASP A 605 2.30 7.65 -3.09
CA ASP A 605 1.81 8.99 -3.42
C ASP A 605 1.10 9.66 -2.23
N LEU A 606 0.26 8.92 -1.50
CA LEU A 606 -0.37 9.41 -0.27
C LEU A 606 0.67 9.76 0.79
N ALA A 607 1.70 8.93 0.95
CA ALA A 607 2.76 9.16 1.92
C ALA A 607 3.62 10.38 1.56
N VAL A 608 3.98 10.57 0.29
CA VAL A 608 4.70 11.77 -0.17
C VAL A 608 3.89 13.04 0.07
N ARG A 609 2.56 13.00 -0.09
CA ARG A 609 1.68 14.15 0.21
C ARG A 609 1.57 14.45 1.71
N ALA A 610 1.66 13.43 2.56
CA ALA A 610 1.49 13.55 3.99
C ALA A 610 2.80 13.88 4.75
N VAL A 611 3.93 13.34 4.31
CA VAL A 611 5.21 13.42 5.00
C VAL A 611 5.75 14.86 5.06
N ASP A 612 6.49 15.17 6.13
CA ASP A 612 7.23 16.44 6.22
C ASP A 612 8.27 16.53 5.08
N PRO A 613 8.42 17.68 4.40
CA PRO A 613 9.36 17.81 3.28
C PRO A 613 10.81 17.44 3.63
N ALA A 614 11.26 17.62 4.88
CA ALA A 614 12.60 17.22 5.29
C ALA A 614 12.73 15.72 5.62
N ALA A 615 11.62 14.97 5.58
CA ALA A 615 11.55 13.51 5.71
C ALA A 615 11.26 12.81 4.38
N HIS A 616 11.08 13.58 3.30
CA HIS A 616 11.07 13.08 1.94
C HIS A 616 12.46 13.23 1.35
N VAL A 617 13.12 12.10 1.08
CA VAL A 617 14.48 12.08 0.51
C VAL A 617 14.41 11.47 -0.89
N THR A 618 14.99 12.16 -1.87
CA THR A 618 15.08 11.67 -3.26
C THR A 618 16.49 11.15 -3.56
N LEU A 619 16.56 10.01 -4.26
CA LEU A 619 17.81 9.43 -4.75
C LEU A 619 17.83 9.55 -6.28
N ASP A 620 18.47 10.61 -6.77
CA ASP A 620 18.48 10.97 -8.19
C ASP A 620 19.72 10.44 -8.94
N ALA A 621 20.76 10.00 -8.21
CA ALA A 621 21.96 9.40 -8.79
C ALA A 621 21.75 7.89 -9.03
N VAL A 622 21.94 7.44 -10.28
CA VAL A 622 21.80 6.04 -10.68
C VAL A 622 23.18 5.41 -10.88
N HIS A 623 23.46 4.33 -10.14
CA HIS A 623 24.79 3.69 -10.09
C HIS A 623 24.85 2.33 -10.79
N ARG A 624 23.71 1.84 -11.29
CA ARG A 624 23.59 0.47 -11.83
C ARG A 624 24.25 0.30 -13.18
N PHE A 625 24.16 1.29 -14.07
CA PHE A 625 24.44 1.10 -15.49
C PHE A 625 25.94 1.21 -15.78
N THR A 626 26.44 0.26 -16.56
CA THR A 626 27.86 0.16 -16.88
C THR A 626 28.06 -0.18 -18.34
N ARG A 627 29.09 0.40 -18.97
CA ARG A 627 29.53 0.06 -20.33
C ARG A 627 30.97 -0.43 -20.33
N THR A 628 31.32 -1.22 -21.32
CA THR A 628 32.71 -1.61 -21.57
C THR A 628 33.29 -0.65 -22.61
N ASP A 629 34.41 -0.01 -22.29
CA ASP A 629 35.10 0.87 -23.24
C ASP A 629 35.96 0.10 -24.26
N ASP A 630 36.55 0.82 -25.22
CA ASP A 630 37.39 0.24 -26.27
C ASP A 630 38.65 -0.46 -25.73
N THR A 631 39.01 -0.22 -24.46
CA THR A 631 40.13 -0.87 -23.76
C THR A 631 39.72 -2.13 -22.99
N GLY A 632 38.43 -2.47 -23.00
CA GLY A 632 37.87 -3.61 -22.27
C GLY A 632 37.56 -3.32 -20.79
N SER A 633 37.70 -2.06 -20.35
CA SER A 633 37.42 -1.67 -18.96
C SER A 633 35.95 -1.35 -18.76
N VAL A 634 35.39 -1.77 -17.61
CA VAL A 634 34.00 -1.50 -17.24
C VAL A 634 33.92 -0.15 -16.55
N THR A 635 33.19 0.79 -17.15
CA THR A 635 32.97 2.16 -16.66
C THR A 635 31.48 2.43 -16.45
N PRO A 636 31.09 3.40 -15.59
CA PRO A 636 29.70 3.85 -15.49
C PRO A 636 29.16 4.36 -16.82
N ASP A 637 27.89 4.07 -17.14
CA ASP A 637 27.19 4.58 -18.31
C ASP A 637 26.23 5.71 -17.91
N ASP A 638 26.80 6.87 -17.59
CA ASP A 638 26.07 8.06 -17.13
C ASP A 638 25.07 8.57 -18.18
N ASP A 639 25.40 8.40 -19.47
CA ASP A 639 24.51 8.77 -20.58
C ASP A 639 23.23 7.92 -20.55
N TYR A 640 23.36 6.61 -20.36
CA TYR A 640 22.18 5.74 -20.25
C TYR A 640 21.41 6.00 -18.96
N ALA A 641 22.11 6.24 -17.84
CA ALA A 641 21.49 6.65 -16.59
C ALA A 641 20.59 7.89 -16.78
N ALA A 642 21.09 8.93 -17.47
CA ALA A 642 20.32 10.12 -17.80
C ALA A 642 19.10 9.82 -18.69
N LEU A 643 19.23 8.91 -19.68
CA LEU A 643 18.08 8.46 -20.48
C LEU A 643 17.02 7.75 -19.65
N THR A 644 17.41 6.95 -18.66
CA THR A 644 16.44 6.32 -17.75
C THR A 644 15.73 7.33 -16.87
N MET A 645 16.40 8.41 -16.46
CA MET A 645 15.76 9.52 -15.74
C MET A 645 14.79 10.29 -16.65
N ALA A 646 15.14 10.51 -17.92
CA ALA A 646 14.24 11.12 -18.89
C ALA A 646 13.00 10.24 -19.16
N MET A 647 13.16 8.91 -19.26
CA MET A 647 12.03 7.96 -19.31
C MET A 647 11.17 8.01 -18.06
N ARG A 648 11.80 8.13 -16.89
CA ARG A 648 11.13 8.21 -15.58
C ARG A 648 10.25 9.46 -15.46
N VAL A 649 10.70 10.59 -16.01
CA VAL A 649 9.95 11.86 -15.99
C VAL A 649 8.87 11.89 -17.07
N GLY A 650 9.20 11.43 -18.29
CA GLY A 650 8.25 11.30 -19.39
C GLY A 650 7.91 12.58 -20.16
N ASP A 651 8.64 13.68 -19.95
CA ASP A 651 8.34 14.99 -20.57
C ASP A 651 8.53 15.01 -22.09
N ASP A 652 9.61 14.39 -22.59
CA ASP A 652 9.89 14.28 -24.04
C ASP A 652 10.25 12.83 -24.43
N PRO A 653 9.25 11.95 -24.56
CA PRO A 653 9.48 10.57 -24.96
C PRO A 653 10.04 10.45 -26.38
N GLY A 654 9.84 11.47 -27.23
CA GLY A 654 10.37 11.51 -28.58
C GLY A 654 11.89 11.66 -28.59
N ALA A 655 12.43 12.61 -27.82
CA ALA A 655 13.87 12.79 -27.69
C ALA A 655 14.57 11.54 -27.10
N VAL A 656 13.92 10.89 -26.12
CA VAL A 656 14.41 9.61 -25.57
C VAL A 656 14.48 8.53 -26.65
N PHE A 657 13.43 8.39 -27.46
CA PHE A 657 13.43 7.43 -28.57
C PHE A 657 14.58 7.71 -29.54
N ASP A 658 14.76 8.97 -29.94
CA ASP A 658 15.79 9.37 -30.89
C ASP A 658 17.21 9.06 -30.34
N ALA A 659 17.43 9.27 -29.05
CA ALA A 659 18.68 8.92 -28.38
C ALA A 659 18.91 7.40 -28.26
N LEU A 660 17.88 6.62 -27.91
CA LEU A 660 17.96 5.16 -27.88
C LEU A 660 18.22 4.58 -29.27
N ALA A 661 17.60 5.13 -30.32
CA ALA A 661 17.80 4.73 -31.70
C ALA A 661 19.25 5.01 -32.16
N ALA A 662 19.81 6.19 -31.83
CA ALA A 662 21.21 6.52 -32.10
C ALA A 662 22.19 5.55 -31.42
N ARG A 663 21.83 5.04 -30.23
CA ARG A 663 22.57 4.01 -29.48
C ARG A 663 22.32 2.58 -29.94
N ARG A 664 21.49 2.36 -30.99
CA ARG A 664 21.06 1.03 -31.47
C ARG A 664 20.34 0.18 -30.41
N GLN A 665 19.65 0.85 -29.49
CA GLN A 665 18.83 0.24 -28.44
C GLN A 665 17.35 0.17 -28.82
N ILE A 666 17.01 0.53 -30.07
CA ILE A 666 15.70 0.31 -30.68
C ILE A 666 15.87 -0.70 -31.81
N THR A 667 15.08 -1.77 -31.78
CA THR A 667 14.97 -2.76 -32.86
C THR A 667 13.55 -2.74 -33.41
N VAL A 668 13.43 -2.50 -34.71
CA VAL A 668 12.14 -2.52 -35.42
C VAL A 668 12.01 -3.83 -36.18
N HIS A 669 10.87 -4.49 -35.99
CA HIS A 669 10.49 -5.75 -36.64
C HIS A 669 9.34 -5.51 -37.62
N SER A 670 9.30 -6.29 -38.70
CA SER A 670 8.28 -6.13 -39.74
C SER A 670 6.88 -6.57 -39.32
N ASP A 671 6.80 -7.55 -38.42
CA ASP A 671 5.57 -8.17 -37.94
C ASP A 671 5.83 -8.87 -36.58
N PRO A 672 4.76 -9.30 -35.87
CA PRO A 672 4.90 -9.96 -34.57
C PRO A 672 5.68 -11.29 -34.62
N ALA A 673 5.69 -11.98 -35.75
CA ALA A 673 6.29 -13.30 -35.88
C ALA A 673 7.82 -13.18 -35.99
N ALA A 674 8.32 -12.24 -36.80
CA ALA A 674 9.73 -11.87 -36.84
C ALA A 674 10.26 -11.38 -35.48
N LEU A 675 9.45 -10.63 -34.73
CA LEU A 675 9.79 -10.21 -33.36
C LEU A 675 9.96 -11.43 -32.45
N GLN A 676 9.00 -12.37 -32.48
CA GLN A 676 9.05 -13.58 -31.67
C GLN A 676 10.26 -14.45 -32.01
N GLU A 677 10.56 -14.62 -33.30
CA GLU A 677 11.70 -15.39 -33.78
C GLU A 677 13.03 -14.82 -33.29
N ALA A 678 13.24 -13.51 -33.48
CA ALA A 678 14.47 -12.82 -33.08
C ALA A 678 14.71 -12.87 -31.56
N LEU A 679 13.64 -12.71 -30.77
CA LEU A 679 13.74 -12.82 -29.31
C LEU A 679 13.96 -14.25 -28.84
N ALA A 680 13.36 -15.23 -29.53
CA ALA A 680 13.57 -16.64 -29.23
C ALA A 680 15.03 -17.05 -29.49
N GLU A 681 15.60 -16.65 -30.63
CA GLU A 681 17.02 -16.85 -30.95
C GLU A 681 17.92 -16.19 -29.90
N LEU A 682 17.63 -14.93 -29.53
CA LEU A 682 18.42 -14.20 -28.55
C LEU A 682 18.39 -14.85 -27.16
N ALA A 683 17.22 -15.26 -26.70
CA ALA A 683 17.07 -15.89 -25.38
C ALA A 683 17.71 -17.30 -25.36
N ALA A 684 17.62 -18.06 -26.46
CA ALA A 684 18.29 -19.35 -26.59
C ALA A 684 19.82 -19.20 -26.57
N ALA A 685 20.38 -18.24 -27.31
CA ALA A 685 21.81 -17.92 -27.28
C ALA A 685 22.28 -17.46 -25.89
N GLY A 686 21.51 -16.60 -25.22
CA GLY A 686 21.78 -16.20 -23.83
C GLY A 686 21.79 -17.40 -22.88
N HIS A 687 20.85 -18.33 -23.06
CA HIS A 687 20.83 -19.59 -22.33
C HIS A 687 22.12 -20.40 -22.60
N GLN A 688 22.56 -20.57 -23.85
CA GLN A 688 23.80 -21.29 -24.19
C GLN A 688 25.02 -20.71 -23.46
N ASP A 689 25.23 -19.41 -23.56
CA ASP A 689 26.36 -18.69 -22.95
C ASP A 689 26.31 -18.64 -21.41
N GLY A 690 25.20 -19.07 -20.80
CA GLY A 690 24.96 -18.90 -19.37
C GLY A 690 24.77 -17.44 -18.98
N LYS A 691 24.48 -16.57 -19.96
CA LYS A 691 24.20 -15.16 -19.74
C LYS A 691 22.74 -15.01 -19.32
N ALA A 692 22.52 -14.46 -18.13
CA ALA A 692 21.17 -14.11 -17.71
C ALA A 692 20.63 -12.95 -18.57
N VAL A 693 19.61 -13.22 -19.37
CA VAL A 693 18.88 -12.22 -20.14
C VAL A 693 17.45 -12.17 -19.63
N ALA A 694 16.89 -10.97 -19.49
CA ALA A 694 15.46 -10.79 -19.20
C ALA A 694 14.74 -10.39 -20.49
N VAL A 695 13.84 -11.24 -20.97
CA VAL A 695 12.90 -10.85 -22.03
C VAL A 695 11.59 -10.44 -21.37
N VAL A 696 11.22 -9.17 -21.56
CA VAL A 696 10.12 -8.50 -20.87
C VAL A 696 8.99 -8.25 -21.86
N VAL A 697 7.80 -8.70 -21.51
CA VAL A 697 6.57 -8.49 -22.29
C VAL A 697 5.50 -7.85 -21.41
N ASP A 698 4.41 -7.37 -22.00
CA ASP A 698 3.35 -6.73 -21.23
C ASP A 698 2.26 -7.73 -20.80
N THR A 699 1.92 -8.69 -21.66
CA THR A 699 0.82 -9.64 -21.42
C THR A 699 1.32 -11.06 -21.09
N ARG A 700 0.47 -11.84 -20.39
CA ARG A 700 0.79 -13.24 -20.07
C ARG A 700 0.79 -14.10 -21.33
N GLU A 701 -0.10 -13.79 -22.27
CA GLU A 701 -0.25 -14.48 -23.55
C GLU A 701 1.03 -14.35 -24.39
N GLN A 702 1.61 -13.15 -24.47
CA GLN A 702 2.92 -12.93 -25.09
C GLN A 702 4.03 -13.71 -24.38
N ALA A 703 4.02 -13.74 -23.05
CA ALA A 703 5.04 -14.47 -22.29
C ALA A 703 4.97 -15.97 -22.58
N VAL A 704 3.76 -16.54 -22.61
CA VAL A 704 3.53 -17.96 -22.93
C VAL A 704 3.99 -18.27 -24.35
N ALA A 705 3.60 -17.47 -25.34
CA ALA A 705 3.97 -17.68 -26.74
C ALA A 705 5.49 -17.62 -26.94
N LEU A 706 6.16 -16.62 -26.35
CA LEU A 706 7.60 -16.47 -26.47
C LEU A 706 8.37 -17.54 -25.69
N ASN A 707 7.91 -17.93 -24.50
CA ASN A 707 8.48 -19.04 -23.75
C ASN A 707 8.44 -20.36 -24.52
N ALA A 708 7.32 -20.64 -25.19
CA ALA A 708 7.19 -21.81 -26.04
C ALA A 708 8.21 -21.78 -27.18
N ALA A 709 8.31 -20.64 -27.90
CA ALA A 709 9.24 -20.46 -29.00
C ALA A 709 10.72 -20.59 -28.58
N VAL A 710 11.09 -20.08 -27.40
CA VAL A 710 12.46 -20.26 -26.85
C VAL A 710 12.73 -21.72 -26.53
N ARG A 711 11.80 -22.39 -25.84
CA ARG A 711 11.97 -23.80 -25.47
C ARG A 711 12.13 -24.69 -26.70
N GLU A 712 11.32 -24.44 -27.71
CA GLU A 712 11.35 -25.21 -28.96
C GLU A 712 12.75 -25.18 -29.59
N ARG A 713 13.34 -23.99 -29.66
CA ARG A 713 14.72 -23.80 -30.14
C ARG A 713 15.72 -24.59 -29.31
N LEU A 714 15.60 -24.50 -28.00
CA LEU A 714 16.46 -25.25 -27.09
C LEU A 714 16.29 -26.77 -27.23
N THR A 715 15.09 -27.26 -27.55
CA THR A 715 14.83 -28.68 -27.81
C THR A 715 15.48 -29.12 -29.13
N ALA A 716 15.33 -28.39 -30.24
CA ALA A 716 16.00 -28.77 -31.49
C ALA A 716 17.52 -28.68 -31.43
N GLU A 717 18.06 -27.80 -30.58
CA GLU A 717 19.49 -27.75 -30.29
C GLU A 717 19.95 -28.85 -29.32
N GLY A 718 19.04 -29.70 -28.84
CA GLY A 718 19.33 -30.78 -27.88
C GLY A 718 19.74 -30.29 -26.49
N ARG A 719 19.39 -29.05 -26.13
CA ARG A 719 19.69 -28.42 -24.83
C ARG A 719 18.62 -28.70 -23.78
N VAL A 720 17.40 -28.95 -24.21
CA VAL A 720 16.28 -29.36 -23.37
C VAL A 720 15.82 -30.76 -23.78
N ASP A 721 15.69 -31.65 -22.80
CA ASP A 721 15.13 -32.99 -23.01
C ASP A 721 13.61 -32.91 -23.12
N ASP A 722 13.07 -33.28 -24.29
CA ASP A 722 11.62 -33.34 -24.55
C ASP A 722 11.04 -34.76 -24.48
N ILE A 723 11.87 -35.77 -24.23
CA ILE A 723 11.46 -37.17 -24.10
C ILE A 723 10.85 -37.41 -22.71
N ARG A 724 11.52 -36.93 -21.65
CA ARG A 724 11.04 -36.98 -20.26
C ARG A 724 10.57 -35.60 -19.82
N ALA A 725 9.36 -35.23 -20.24
CA ALA A 725 8.77 -33.92 -19.95
C ALA A 725 7.39 -34.03 -19.27
N VAL A 726 7.14 -33.14 -18.31
CA VAL A 726 5.87 -32.97 -17.58
C VAL A 726 5.04 -31.91 -18.27
N SER A 727 3.72 -32.08 -18.31
CA SER A 727 2.80 -31.05 -18.81
C SER A 727 2.16 -30.30 -17.64
N THR A 728 2.26 -28.99 -17.64
CA THR A 728 1.57 -28.14 -16.67
C THR A 728 0.09 -28.00 -17.03
N ARG A 729 -0.73 -27.50 -16.10
CA ARG A 729 -2.15 -27.18 -16.35
C ARG A 729 -2.32 -26.18 -17.50
N ALA A 730 -1.36 -25.27 -17.67
CA ALA A 730 -1.35 -24.31 -18.77
C ALA A 730 -0.92 -24.92 -20.12
N GLY A 731 -0.66 -26.23 -20.18
CA GLY A 731 -0.23 -26.94 -21.38
C GLY A 731 1.24 -26.74 -21.75
N GLN A 732 2.05 -26.18 -20.85
CA GLN A 732 3.48 -26.05 -21.08
C GLN A 732 4.16 -27.39 -20.80
N ARG A 733 5.01 -27.84 -21.72
CA ARG A 733 5.87 -29.01 -21.49
C ARG A 733 7.17 -28.54 -20.83
N ILE A 734 7.59 -29.25 -19.80
CA ILE A 734 8.77 -28.95 -18.98
C ILE A 734 9.62 -30.20 -18.87
N GLY A 735 10.85 -30.15 -19.34
CA GLY A 735 11.83 -31.24 -19.29
C GLY A 735 13.17 -30.80 -18.71
N VAL A 736 14.13 -31.72 -18.69
CA VAL A 736 15.47 -31.44 -18.15
C VAL A 736 16.16 -30.37 -18.98
N GLY A 737 16.75 -29.37 -18.31
CA GLY A 737 17.37 -28.19 -18.93
C GLY A 737 16.44 -26.98 -19.04
N ASP A 738 15.13 -27.15 -18.84
CA ASP A 738 14.20 -26.03 -18.92
C ASP A 738 14.41 -25.01 -17.80
N ARG A 739 14.19 -23.74 -18.13
CA ARG A 739 14.11 -22.65 -17.15
C ARG A 739 12.66 -22.42 -16.77
N ILE A 740 12.36 -22.55 -15.48
CA ILE A 740 11.00 -22.48 -14.95
C ILE A 740 10.87 -21.40 -13.88
N THR A 741 9.64 -21.02 -13.57
CA THR A 741 9.30 -20.17 -12.44
C THR A 741 8.15 -20.76 -11.64
N THR A 742 8.24 -20.63 -10.31
CA THR A 742 7.18 -21.05 -9.38
C THR A 742 6.13 -19.94 -9.24
N ARG A 743 4.86 -20.29 -9.12
CA ARG A 743 3.72 -19.34 -9.16
C ARG A 743 2.95 -19.20 -7.85
N ARG A 744 3.31 -20.01 -6.86
CA ARG A 744 2.75 -19.99 -5.51
C ARG A 744 3.90 -19.94 -4.50
N ASN A 745 3.65 -19.35 -3.33
CA ASN A 745 4.58 -19.49 -2.21
C ASN A 745 4.30 -20.83 -1.53
N ASP A 746 5.34 -21.60 -1.23
CA ASP A 746 5.22 -22.80 -0.41
C ASP A 746 6.41 -22.88 0.56
N ARG A 747 6.10 -22.88 1.85
CA ARG A 747 7.10 -22.83 2.92
C ARG A 747 7.82 -24.16 3.06
N ASP A 748 7.12 -25.27 2.90
CA ASP A 748 7.66 -26.61 3.15
C ASP A 748 8.54 -27.05 1.97
N LEU A 749 8.19 -26.62 0.75
CA LEU A 749 9.05 -26.72 -0.44
C LEU A 749 10.16 -25.65 -0.47
N GLY A 750 10.07 -24.60 0.36
CA GLY A 750 11.04 -23.51 0.42
C GLY A 750 11.08 -22.64 -0.83
N VAL A 751 9.98 -22.54 -1.59
CA VAL A 751 9.87 -21.79 -2.84
C VAL A 751 8.99 -20.54 -2.67
N ALA A 752 9.34 -19.46 -3.36
CA ALA A 752 8.52 -18.27 -3.46
C ALA A 752 7.93 -18.13 -4.88
N ASN A 753 6.79 -17.46 -4.97
CA ASN A 753 6.23 -17.03 -6.23
C ASN A 753 7.25 -16.15 -6.96
N ARG A 754 7.46 -16.44 -8.24
CA ARG A 754 8.45 -15.87 -9.17
C ARG A 754 9.91 -16.22 -8.92
N ASP A 755 10.22 -17.17 -8.03
CA ASP A 755 11.56 -17.76 -8.02
C ASP A 755 11.82 -18.44 -9.37
N THR A 756 13.06 -18.41 -9.83
CA THR A 756 13.45 -18.95 -11.14
C THR A 756 14.45 -20.08 -10.99
N TRP A 757 14.18 -21.21 -11.64
CA TRP A 757 14.90 -22.45 -11.48
C TRP A 757 15.28 -23.05 -12.84
N THR A 758 16.30 -23.90 -12.83
CA THR A 758 16.66 -24.79 -13.94
C THR A 758 16.33 -26.22 -13.54
N VAL A 759 15.61 -26.94 -14.40
CA VAL A 759 15.25 -28.34 -14.18
C VAL A 759 16.47 -29.23 -14.42
N ILE A 760 16.79 -30.09 -13.46
CA ILE A 760 17.93 -31.01 -13.53
C ILE A 760 17.51 -32.48 -13.63
N ALA A 761 16.32 -32.83 -13.16
CA ALA A 761 15.73 -34.15 -13.38
C ALA A 761 14.20 -34.10 -13.36
N VAL A 762 13.58 -35.04 -14.06
CA VAL A 762 12.14 -35.30 -14.05
C VAL A 762 11.94 -36.73 -13.56
N ASP A 763 11.10 -36.91 -12.52
CA ASP A 763 10.78 -38.25 -12.00
C ASP A 763 9.62 -38.92 -12.76
N GLU A 764 9.38 -40.20 -12.49
CA GLU A 764 8.33 -41.00 -13.14
C GLU A 764 6.90 -40.56 -12.79
N THR A 765 6.72 -39.82 -11.70
CA THR A 765 5.43 -39.30 -11.23
C THR A 765 5.13 -37.89 -11.72
N GLY A 766 6.08 -37.23 -12.37
CA GLY A 766 5.98 -35.85 -12.86
C GLY A 766 6.50 -34.79 -11.89
N GLY A 767 7.22 -35.17 -10.84
CA GLY A 767 7.97 -34.26 -9.99
C GLY A 767 9.26 -33.77 -10.67
N LEU A 768 9.70 -32.57 -10.28
CA LEU A 768 10.87 -31.90 -10.83
C LEU A 768 11.94 -31.71 -9.76
N LEU A 769 13.16 -32.16 -10.03
CA LEU A 769 14.34 -31.74 -9.27
C LEU A 769 14.92 -30.49 -9.95
N VAL A 770 15.11 -29.42 -9.18
CA VAL A 770 15.45 -28.10 -9.71
C VAL A 770 16.58 -27.42 -8.93
N THR A 771 17.38 -26.58 -9.60
CA THR A 771 18.45 -25.76 -9.02
C THR A 771 18.21 -24.28 -9.35
N PRO A 772 18.62 -23.31 -8.51
CA PRO A 772 18.52 -21.89 -8.85
C PRO A 772 19.16 -21.58 -10.22
N ALA A 773 18.47 -20.79 -11.06
CA ALA A 773 18.89 -20.55 -12.45
C ALA A 773 20.25 -19.82 -12.60
N CYS A 774 20.80 -19.26 -11.53
CA CYS A 774 22.07 -18.54 -11.50
C CYS A 774 23.29 -19.45 -11.29
N ASP A 775 23.08 -20.71 -10.89
CA ASP A 775 24.14 -21.65 -10.52
C ASP A 775 24.19 -22.80 -11.54
N ARG A 776 24.99 -22.66 -12.60
CA ARG A 776 25.39 -23.83 -13.40
C ARG A 776 26.40 -24.67 -12.61
N PRO A 777 26.33 -26.01 -12.68
CA PRO A 777 27.40 -26.87 -12.19
C PRO A 777 28.56 -26.85 -13.19
N GLY A 778 29.60 -26.04 -12.97
CA GLY A 778 30.84 -26.16 -13.76
C GLY A 778 31.72 -24.92 -14.00
N GLY A 779 31.46 -23.76 -13.40
CA GLY A 779 32.30 -22.57 -13.61
C GLY A 779 32.88 -22.00 -12.32
N ASN A 780 34.20 -22.12 -12.12
CA ASN A 780 34.93 -21.36 -11.10
C ASN A 780 35.02 -19.89 -11.52
N VAL A 781 33.97 -19.13 -11.27
CA VAL A 781 33.98 -17.66 -11.25
C VAL A 781 33.12 -17.27 -10.06
N ALA A 782 33.63 -16.47 -9.13
CA ALA A 782 32.90 -16.07 -7.93
C ALA A 782 31.73 -15.14 -8.29
N PRO A 783 30.46 -15.56 -8.12
CA PRO A 783 29.30 -14.70 -8.32
C PRO A 783 28.77 -14.20 -6.96
N GLY A 784 28.29 -12.96 -6.91
CA GLY A 784 27.52 -12.43 -5.79
C GLY A 784 26.25 -13.27 -5.59
N LYS A 785 26.22 -14.06 -4.52
CA LYS A 785 25.19 -15.05 -4.24
C LYS A 785 23.98 -14.42 -3.55
N VAL A 786 22.82 -14.50 -4.19
CA VAL A 786 21.52 -14.53 -3.52
C VAL A 786 21.08 -15.99 -3.49
N SER A 787 21.39 -16.70 -2.40
CA SER A 787 20.77 -17.98 -2.04
C SER A 787 20.94 -18.22 -0.53
N PRO A 788 19.85 -18.52 0.21
CA PRO A 788 19.93 -18.93 1.62
C PRO A 788 20.67 -20.26 1.79
N GLY A 789 21.36 -20.43 2.92
CA GLY A 789 22.25 -21.56 3.22
C GLY A 789 21.59 -22.91 3.55
N GLY A 790 20.75 -23.46 2.67
CA GLY A 790 20.23 -24.82 2.82
C GLY A 790 19.80 -25.44 1.48
N GLY A 791 20.42 -26.57 1.11
CA GLY A 791 20.19 -27.38 -0.10
C GLY A 791 20.26 -26.61 -1.42
N ARG A 792 21.20 -26.90 -2.32
CA ARG A 792 21.22 -26.21 -3.64
C ARG A 792 20.08 -26.65 -4.56
N GLU A 793 19.51 -27.82 -4.28
CA GLU A 793 18.45 -28.43 -5.09
C GLU A 793 17.13 -28.43 -4.33
N ARG A 794 16.02 -28.42 -5.07
CA ARG A 794 14.65 -28.54 -4.54
C ARG A 794 13.91 -29.59 -5.34
N LEU A 795 13.16 -30.44 -4.64
CA LEU A 795 12.21 -31.37 -5.25
C LEU A 795 10.83 -30.71 -5.22
N LEU A 796 10.27 -30.46 -6.40
CA LEU A 796 8.90 -29.99 -6.58
C LEU A 796 8.02 -31.18 -6.93
N PRO A 797 7.04 -31.55 -6.09
CA PRO A 797 6.17 -32.69 -6.36
C PRO A 797 5.19 -32.39 -7.50
N ALA A 798 4.69 -33.44 -8.16
CA ALA A 798 3.84 -33.30 -9.35
C ALA A 798 2.58 -32.47 -9.13
N ASP A 799 1.96 -32.61 -7.96
CA ASP A 799 0.78 -31.86 -7.52
C ASP A 799 1.05 -30.35 -7.33
N TYR A 800 2.31 -29.96 -7.14
CA TYR A 800 2.74 -28.56 -7.16
C TYR A 800 3.18 -28.12 -8.57
N VAL A 801 3.88 -28.98 -9.30
CA VAL A 801 4.41 -28.70 -10.65
C VAL A 801 3.28 -28.40 -11.64
N THR A 802 2.28 -29.27 -11.71
CA THR A 802 1.16 -29.12 -12.65
C THR A 802 0.42 -27.78 -12.49
N PRO A 803 0.02 -27.33 -11.29
CA PRO A 803 -0.72 -26.08 -11.11
C PRO A 803 0.13 -24.81 -10.97
N HIS A 804 1.37 -24.92 -10.51
CA HIS A 804 2.11 -23.78 -9.95
C HIS A 804 3.52 -23.59 -10.54
N VAL A 805 3.82 -24.23 -11.68
CA VAL A 805 5.07 -24.01 -12.41
C VAL A 805 4.78 -23.55 -13.84
N GLU A 806 5.55 -22.58 -14.31
CA GLU A 806 5.50 -22.06 -15.69
C GLU A 806 6.93 -21.94 -16.26
N LEU A 807 7.08 -21.91 -17.60
CA LEU A 807 8.36 -21.57 -18.25
C LEU A 807 8.77 -20.11 -17.96
N ALA A 808 10.08 -19.83 -17.93
CA ALA A 808 10.62 -18.56 -17.45
C ALA A 808 11.77 -17.97 -18.31
N TYR A 809 11.72 -18.14 -19.62
CA TYR A 809 12.62 -17.46 -20.58
C TYR A 809 12.19 -16.01 -20.84
N ALA A 810 10.89 -15.77 -20.86
CA ALA A 810 10.24 -14.47 -20.97
C ALA A 810 9.25 -14.29 -19.82
N SER A 811 9.09 -13.05 -19.36
CA SER A 811 8.21 -12.71 -18.23
C SER A 811 7.58 -11.34 -18.41
N THR A 812 6.44 -11.13 -17.75
CA THR A 812 5.76 -9.83 -17.75
C THR A 812 6.61 -8.75 -17.06
N ALA A 813 6.38 -7.47 -17.36
CA ALA A 813 7.06 -6.35 -16.68
C ALA A 813 6.95 -6.42 -15.14
N HIS A 814 5.77 -6.73 -14.60
CA HIS A 814 5.59 -6.98 -13.16
C HIS A 814 6.47 -8.15 -12.69
N GLY A 815 6.60 -9.19 -13.50
CA GLY A 815 7.33 -10.42 -13.20
C GLY A 815 8.83 -10.23 -13.00
N VAL A 816 9.42 -9.26 -13.71
CA VAL A 816 10.86 -8.93 -13.65
C VAL A 816 11.16 -7.75 -12.73
N GLN A 817 10.14 -7.13 -12.12
CA GLN A 817 10.35 -5.99 -11.23
C GLN A 817 11.19 -6.41 -10.01
N GLY A 818 12.17 -5.57 -9.67
CA GLY A 818 13.21 -5.90 -8.68
C GLY A 818 14.39 -6.71 -9.23
N ASP A 819 14.23 -7.41 -10.36
CA ASP A 819 15.34 -8.19 -10.94
C ASP A 819 16.43 -7.28 -11.54
N THR A 820 17.65 -7.79 -11.54
CA THR A 820 18.81 -7.17 -12.17
C THR A 820 19.56 -8.23 -12.97
N VAL A 821 19.67 -8.00 -14.28
CA VAL A 821 20.34 -8.92 -15.22
C VAL A 821 21.41 -8.17 -16.02
N PRO A 822 22.39 -8.85 -16.64
CA PRO A 822 23.29 -8.23 -17.61
C PRO A 822 22.57 -7.48 -18.73
N ALA A 823 21.62 -8.14 -19.42
CA ALA A 823 20.91 -7.57 -20.56
C ALA A 823 19.39 -7.76 -20.45
N ALA A 824 18.62 -6.75 -20.85
CA ALA A 824 17.16 -6.80 -20.90
C ALA A 824 16.61 -6.40 -22.28
N HIS A 825 15.55 -7.08 -22.69
CA HIS A 825 14.87 -6.90 -23.97
C HIS A 825 13.39 -6.67 -23.72
N MET A 826 12.90 -5.45 -23.97
CA MET A 826 11.51 -5.06 -23.75
C MET A 826 10.72 -5.10 -25.05
N VAL A 827 9.65 -5.88 -25.08
CA VAL A 827 8.66 -5.87 -26.16
C VAL A 827 7.68 -4.73 -25.92
N VAL A 828 7.66 -3.78 -26.84
CA VAL A 828 6.73 -2.65 -26.80
C VAL A 828 5.61 -2.92 -27.80
N GLY A 829 4.37 -2.77 -27.35
CA GLY A 829 3.18 -2.96 -28.17
C GLY A 829 1.98 -2.14 -27.71
N GLU A 830 0.80 -2.47 -28.21
CA GLU A 830 -0.47 -1.79 -27.90
C GLU A 830 -0.85 -1.81 -26.41
N HIS A 831 -0.41 -2.85 -25.68
CA HIS A 831 -0.70 -2.97 -24.26
C HIS A 831 0.35 -2.30 -23.36
N THR A 832 1.55 -2.01 -23.85
CA THR A 832 2.61 -1.41 -23.03
C THR A 832 2.25 0.02 -22.59
N GLY A 833 2.41 0.30 -21.29
CA GLY A 833 2.35 1.67 -20.72
C GLY A 833 3.73 2.18 -20.28
N ALA A 834 3.79 3.44 -19.85
CA ALA A 834 5.04 4.12 -19.45
C ALA A 834 5.82 3.35 -18.37
N ALA A 835 5.15 2.94 -17.29
CA ALA A 835 5.77 2.20 -16.19
C ALA A 835 6.31 0.81 -16.62
N SER A 836 5.57 0.07 -17.46
CA SER A 836 6.05 -1.20 -18.02
C SER A 836 7.32 -1.01 -18.86
N ALA A 837 7.34 0.02 -19.71
CA ALA A 837 8.50 0.35 -20.53
C ALA A 837 9.69 0.78 -19.66
N TYR A 838 9.48 1.65 -18.68
CA TYR A 838 10.51 2.09 -17.74
C TYR A 838 11.10 0.92 -16.94
N VAL A 839 10.26 0.02 -16.39
CA VAL A 839 10.73 -1.18 -15.70
C VAL A 839 11.52 -2.08 -16.63
N GLY A 840 11.02 -2.39 -17.83
CA GLY A 840 11.70 -3.24 -18.81
C GLY A 840 13.06 -2.69 -19.23
N MET A 841 13.15 -1.38 -19.47
CA MET A 841 14.38 -0.69 -19.89
C MET A 841 15.37 -0.41 -18.74
N THR A 842 15.07 -0.83 -17.51
CA THR A 842 15.95 -0.64 -16.33
C THR A 842 16.41 -1.93 -15.66
N ARG A 843 16.06 -3.10 -16.23
CA ARG A 843 16.47 -4.41 -15.67
C ARG A 843 17.91 -4.78 -16.03
N GLY A 844 18.37 -4.41 -17.22
CA GLY A 844 19.70 -4.69 -17.75
C GLY A 844 20.76 -3.75 -17.18
N ARG A 845 21.91 -4.30 -16.78
CA ARG A 845 23.05 -3.53 -16.25
C ARG A 845 23.92 -2.95 -17.36
N THR A 846 24.13 -3.72 -18.43
CA THR A 846 25.02 -3.38 -19.53
C THR A 846 24.30 -3.10 -20.84
N ALA A 847 23.11 -3.69 -21.03
CA ALA A 847 22.32 -3.51 -22.25
C ALA A 847 20.83 -3.56 -21.97
N ASN A 848 20.09 -2.65 -22.60
CA ASN A 848 18.63 -2.59 -22.54
C ASN A 848 18.14 -2.20 -23.95
N THR A 849 17.29 -3.05 -24.54
CA THR A 849 16.83 -2.88 -25.93
C THR A 849 15.31 -2.94 -26.00
N ALA A 850 14.68 -1.99 -26.68
CA ALA A 850 13.26 -2.02 -26.99
C ALA A 850 13.01 -2.63 -28.37
N HIS A 851 12.02 -3.52 -28.47
CA HIS A 851 11.60 -4.19 -29.69
C HIS A 851 10.18 -3.75 -30.06
N LEU A 852 10.01 -3.19 -31.25
CA LEU A 852 8.73 -2.66 -31.76
C LEU A 852 8.36 -3.32 -33.09
N VAL A 853 7.07 -3.44 -33.37
CA VAL A 853 6.58 -3.89 -34.68
C VAL A 853 6.09 -2.66 -35.45
N ALA A 854 6.85 -2.23 -36.46
CA ALA A 854 6.50 -1.08 -37.28
C ALA A 854 7.07 -1.19 -38.69
N ALA A 855 6.47 -0.46 -39.63
CA ALA A 855 6.96 -0.42 -41.01
C ALA A 855 8.32 0.28 -41.11
N ASP A 856 8.57 1.29 -40.26
CA ASP A 856 9.79 2.08 -40.21
C ASP A 856 10.02 2.68 -38.81
N LEU A 857 11.15 3.38 -38.65
CA LEU A 857 11.51 4.05 -37.40
C LEU A 857 10.54 5.17 -37.01
N ALA A 858 9.90 5.83 -37.98
CA ALA A 858 8.95 6.90 -37.68
C ALA A 858 7.67 6.33 -37.06
N GLY A 859 7.16 5.21 -37.58
CA GLY A 859 6.05 4.48 -37.00
C GLY A 859 6.39 3.93 -35.60
N ALA A 860 7.59 3.40 -35.41
CA ALA A 860 8.06 2.96 -34.09
C ALA A 860 8.14 4.13 -33.09
N ARG A 861 8.55 5.33 -33.56
CA ARG A 861 8.58 6.55 -32.73
C ARG A 861 7.18 6.98 -32.31
N GLU A 862 6.19 6.95 -33.22
CA GLU A 862 4.79 7.24 -32.90
C GLU A 862 4.26 6.27 -31.83
N GLU A 863 4.55 4.98 -31.97
CA GLU A 863 4.13 3.95 -31.00
C GLU A 863 4.79 4.16 -29.63
N TRP A 864 6.09 4.45 -29.59
CA TRP A 864 6.80 4.77 -28.34
C TRP A 864 6.20 5.98 -27.63
N ILE A 865 5.94 7.07 -28.35
CA ILE A 865 5.31 8.27 -27.76
C ILE A 865 3.92 7.93 -27.21
N ALA A 866 3.14 7.13 -27.95
CA ALA A 866 1.83 6.68 -27.49
C ALA A 866 1.92 5.84 -26.21
N VAL A 867 2.96 5.02 -26.04
CA VAL A 867 3.20 4.21 -24.84
C VAL A 867 3.40 5.08 -23.60
N PHE A 868 4.22 6.14 -23.70
CA PHE A 868 4.46 7.05 -22.59
C PHE A 868 3.29 8.01 -22.29
N GLY A 869 2.33 8.13 -23.23
CA GLY A 869 1.06 8.82 -22.99
C GLY A 869 -0.05 7.96 -22.36
N ARG A 870 0.18 6.65 -22.17
CA ARG A 870 -0.79 5.73 -21.54
C ARG A 870 -0.55 5.68 -20.03
N ASP A 871 -1.43 6.31 -19.27
CA ASP A 871 -1.54 6.09 -17.83
C ASP A 871 -2.61 5.04 -17.55
N ARG A 872 -2.20 3.95 -16.91
CA ARG A 872 -3.07 2.82 -16.56
C ARG A 872 -3.01 2.47 -15.08
N ALA A 873 -2.25 3.23 -14.28
CA ALA A 873 -2.05 2.90 -12.88
C ALA A 873 -3.27 3.32 -12.07
N ASP A 874 -3.77 2.40 -11.25
CA ASP A 874 -4.69 2.73 -10.19
C ASP A 874 -3.91 3.27 -8.99
N LEU A 875 -3.97 4.59 -8.78
CA LEU A 875 -3.28 5.28 -7.70
C LEU A 875 -4.27 5.74 -6.61
N GLY A 876 -5.42 5.09 -6.51
CA GLY A 876 -6.47 5.40 -5.55
C GLY A 876 -7.65 6.22 -6.13
N PRO A 877 -8.77 6.30 -5.41
CA PRO A 877 -9.99 6.97 -5.86
C PRO A 877 -9.78 8.45 -6.22
N GLY A 878 -8.91 9.18 -5.52
CA GLY A 878 -8.58 10.56 -5.88
C GLY A 878 -7.96 10.71 -7.28
N HIS A 879 -7.07 9.78 -7.67
CA HIS A 879 -6.49 9.74 -9.01
C HIS A 879 -7.52 9.33 -10.06
N ALA A 880 -8.30 8.29 -9.77
CA ALA A 880 -9.35 7.79 -10.65
C ALA A 880 -10.42 8.86 -10.95
N ALA A 881 -10.79 9.67 -9.95
CA ALA A 881 -11.68 10.82 -10.15
C ALA A 881 -11.08 11.87 -11.12
N GLY A 882 -9.75 12.08 -11.08
CA GLY A 882 -9.04 12.95 -12.01
C GLY A 882 -9.10 12.42 -13.45
N LEU A 883 -8.83 11.13 -13.64
CA LEU A 883 -8.93 10.45 -14.95
C LEU A 883 -10.35 10.50 -15.51
N ALA A 884 -11.35 10.16 -14.68
CA ALA A 884 -12.76 10.22 -15.05
C ALA A 884 -13.18 11.66 -15.42
N ALA A 885 -12.73 12.67 -14.67
CA ALA A 885 -13.02 14.06 -14.98
C ALA A 885 -12.39 14.50 -16.31
N ALA A 886 -11.13 14.12 -16.57
CA ALA A 886 -10.45 14.43 -17.82
C ALA A 886 -11.14 13.77 -19.02
N GLU A 887 -11.60 12.52 -18.87
CA GLU A 887 -12.34 11.82 -19.92
C GLU A 887 -13.75 12.39 -20.15
N ALA A 888 -14.47 12.71 -19.08
CA ALA A 888 -15.78 13.33 -19.15
C ALA A 888 -15.71 14.74 -19.76
N ALA A 889 -14.62 15.48 -19.53
CA ALA A 889 -14.39 16.78 -20.15
C ALA A 889 -14.23 16.68 -21.68
N ARG A 890 -13.61 15.61 -22.20
CA ARG A 890 -13.47 15.37 -23.65
C ARG A 890 -14.79 15.10 -24.37
N SER A 891 -15.79 14.61 -23.63
CA SER A 891 -17.10 14.19 -24.16
C SER A 891 -18.21 15.20 -23.87
N ALA A 892 -17.90 16.29 -23.16
CA ALA A 892 -18.84 17.34 -22.81
C ALA A 892 -19.17 18.23 -24.02
N PRO A 893 -20.43 18.64 -24.22
CA PRO A 893 -20.70 19.81 -25.04
C PRO A 893 -19.94 21.01 -24.46
N ALA A 894 -19.27 21.78 -25.31
CA ALA A 894 -18.56 22.98 -24.88
C ALA A 894 -19.58 23.93 -24.22
N ARG A 895 -19.31 24.33 -22.97
CA ARG A 895 -20.11 25.37 -22.32
C ARG A 895 -20.01 26.66 -23.14
N PRO A 896 -21.08 27.45 -23.24
CA PRO A 896 -20.97 28.82 -23.72
C PRO A 896 -19.89 29.57 -22.95
N LEU A 897 -19.10 30.39 -23.65
CA LEU A 897 -17.96 31.13 -23.06
C LEU A 897 -18.34 31.85 -21.77
N GLU A 898 -19.50 32.50 -21.73
CA GLU A 898 -19.97 33.25 -20.56
C GLU A 898 -20.21 32.36 -19.33
N GLU A 899 -20.68 31.14 -19.56
CA GLU A 899 -20.93 30.18 -18.48
C GLU A 899 -19.61 29.59 -17.95
N ALA A 900 -18.64 29.34 -18.84
CA ALA A 900 -17.29 28.92 -18.49
C ALA A 900 -16.54 30.02 -17.70
N LEU A 901 -16.62 31.27 -18.15
CA LEU A 901 -16.09 32.44 -17.44
C LEU A 901 -16.78 32.64 -16.08
N GLY A 902 -18.10 32.46 -16.00
CA GLY A 902 -18.85 32.49 -14.74
C GLY A 902 -18.41 31.41 -13.76
N ALA A 903 -18.17 30.19 -14.22
CA ALA A 903 -17.63 29.09 -13.41
C ALA A 903 -16.19 29.39 -12.94
N LEU A 904 -15.37 29.97 -13.80
CA LEU A 904 -13.99 30.35 -13.48
C LEU A 904 -13.93 31.47 -12.43
N ARG A 905 -14.76 32.52 -12.57
CA ARG A 905 -14.88 33.58 -11.56
C ARG A 905 -15.33 33.03 -10.20
N ARG A 906 -16.30 32.09 -10.17
CA ARG A 906 -16.70 31.39 -8.93
C ARG A 906 -15.56 30.60 -8.32
N ALA A 907 -14.77 29.92 -9.14
CA ALA A 907 -13.61 29.15 -8.69
C ALA A 907 -12.51 30.07 -8.13
N TRP A 908 -12.21 31.22 -8.75
CA TRP A 908 -11.30 32.22 -8.20
C TRP A 908 -11.79 32.77 -6.84
N THR A 909 -13.09 33.03 -6.70
CA THR A 909 -13.67 33.43 -5.40
C THR A 909 -13.59 32.33 -4.34
N ALA A 910 -13.67 31.05 -4.74
CA ALA A 910 -13.42 29.94 -3.82
C ALA A 910 -11.94 29.83 -3.45
N GLU A 911 -11.02 30.03 -4.41
CA GLU A 911 -9.56 30.02 -4.18
C GLU A 911 -9.17 31.11 -3.18
N GLN A 912 -9.65 32.34 -3.40
CA GLN A 912 -9.36 33.47 -2.51
C GLN A 912 -9.92 33.25 -1.10
N ARG A 913 -11.17 32.77 -0.98
CA ARG A 913 -11.73 32.39 0.33
C ARG A 913 -10.93 31.29 1.02
N GLY A 914 -10.43 30.32 0.26
CA GLY A 914 -9.56 29.26 0.78
C GLY A 914 -8.23 29.81 1.30
N LEU A 915 -7.61 30.74 0.56
CA LEU A 915 -6.39 31.44 0.98
C LEU A 915 -6.60 32.26 2.25
N ASP A 916 -7.70 33.01 2.33
CA ASP A 916 -8.04 33.82 3.51
C ASP A 916 -8.27 32.94 4.75
N GLN A 917 -9.00 31.82 4.57
CA GLN A 917 -9.23 30.83 5.62
C GLN A 917 -7.92 30.19 6.09
N LEU A 918 -7.01 29.84 5.16
CA LEU A 918 -5.69 29.32 5.49
C LEU A 918 -4.88 30.31 6.31
N ALA A 919 -4.82 31.57 5.89
CA ALA A 919 -4.11 32.61 6.62
C ALA A 919 -4.68 32.82 8.03
N PHE A 920 -6.00 32.72 8.19
CA PHE A 920 -6.66 32.79 9.50
C PHE A 920 -6.31 31.59 10.40
N LEU A 921 -6.44 30.36 9.89
CA LEU A 921 -6.15 29.13 10.64
C LEU A 921 -4.67 29.02 11.01
N GLN A 922 -3.75 29.46 10.14
CA GLN A 922 -2.31 29.53 10.45
C GLN A 922 -2.01 30.48 11.61
N ARG A 923 -2.67 31.65 11.66
CA ARG A 923 -2.55 32.58 12.79
C ARG A 923 -3.04 31.94 14.09
N LEU A 924 -4.20 31.29 14.06
CA LEU A 924 -4.75 30.57 15.23
C LEU A 924 -3.80 29.46 15.70
N GLN A 925 -3.26 28.65 14.79
CA GLN A 925 -2.30 27.60 15.10
C GLN A 925 -1.06 28.18 15.81
N THR A 926 -0.47 29.26 15.27
CA THR A 926 0.69 29.92 15.89
C THR A 926 0.37 30.46 17.29
N THR A 927 -0.83 31.00 17.49
CA THR A 927 -1.31 31.46 18.79
C THR A 927 -1.43 30.30 19.79
N TYR A 928 -2.06 29.19 19.40
CA TYR A 928 -2.23 28.04 20.28
C TYR A 928 -0.90 27.33 20.58
N GLN A 929 0.02 27.23 19.60
CA GLN A 929 1.38 26.71 19.81
C GLN A 929 2.15 27.52 20.85
N ARG A 930 2.09 28.87 20.79
CA ARG A 930 2.71 29.72 21.81
C ARG A 930 2.11 29.51 23.19
N GLN A 931 0.79 29.34 23.30
CA GLN A 931 0.12 29.09 24.58
C GLN A 931 0.52 27.75 25.19
N VAL A 932 0.58 26.67 24.39
CA VAL A 932 1.01 25.34 24.86
C VAL A 932 2.46 25.35 25.33
N ALA A 933 3.36 26.03 24.60
CA ALA A 933 4.76 26.16 25.00
C ALA A 933 4.93 26.91 26.34
N LEU A 934 4.20 28.01 26.53
CA LEU A 934 4.24 28.79 27.79
C LEU A 934 3.73 27.99 29.00
N ASP A 935 2.74 27.13 28.82
CA ASP A 935 2.22 26.29 29.90
C ASP A 935 3.19 25.16 30.29
N LEU A 936 3.81 24.50 29.29
CA LEU A 936 4.80 23.45 29.52
C LEU A 936 6.03 23.97 30.29
N ASP A 937 6.56 25.13 29.89
CA ASP A 937 7.70 25.76 30.57
C ASP A 937 7.36 26.17 32.02
N GLY A 938 6.16 26.70 32.23
CA GLY A 938 5.68 27.09 33.57
C GLY A 938 5.48 25.88 34.49
N ALA A 939 4.83 24.82 33.98
CA ALA A 939 4.61 23.57 34.71
C ALA A 939 5.94 22.89 35.10
N ALA A 940 6.94 22.89 34.20
CA ALA A 940 8.27 22.36 34.49
C ALA A 940 8.97 23.14 35.62
N ALA A 941 8.90 24.48 35.59
CA ALA A 941 9.49 25.32 36.63
C ALA A 941 8.82 25.14 38.01
N VAL A 942 7.49 24.99 38.06
CA VAL A 942 6.75 24.68 39.29
C VAL A 942 7.11 23.29 39.82
N SER A 943 7.22 22.31 38.93
CA SER A 943 7.62 20.94 39.30
C SER A 943 9.02 20.90 39.91
N ALA A 944 10.00 21.55 39.27
CA ALA A 944 11.37 21.64 39.79
C ALA A 944 11.44 22.34 41.16
N ALA A 945 10.71 23.43 41.34
CA ALA A 945 10.64 24.14 42.63
C ALA A 945 9.94 23.30 43.73
N LYS A 946 8.97 22.47 43.36
CA LYS A 946 8.28 21.55 44.28
C LYS A 946 9.22 20.44 44.76
N VAL A 947 9.98 19.83 43.85
CA VAL A 947 10.99 18.81 44.21
C VAL A 947 12.05 19.40 45.14
N ALA A 948 12.56 20.59 44.84
CA ALA A 948 13.53 21.28 45.69
C ALA A 948 12.98 21.61 47.09
N HIS A 949 11.71 22.01 47.20
CA HIS A 949 11.06 22.23 48.49
C HIS A 949 10.90 20.93 49.29
N GLN A 950 10.45 19.84 48.66
CA GLN A 950 10.30 18.54 49.32
C GLN A 950 11.64 18.02 49.86
N ALA A 951 12.72 18.17 49.09
CA ALA A 951 14.06 17.80 49.55
C ALA A 951 14.52 18.63 50.77
N ALA A 952 14.32 19.95 50.74
CA ALA A 952 14.71 20.84 51.84
C ALA A 952 13.90 20.60 53.13
N VAL A 953 12.60 20.26 53.01
CA VAL A 953 11.76 19.85 54.15
C VAL A 953 12.27 18.55 54.76
N GLY A 954 12.57 17.55 53.93
CA GLY A 954 13.13 16.28 54.40
C GLY A 954 14.46 16.46 55.15
N GLU A 955 15.32 17.37 54.69
CA GLU A 955 16.58 17.69 55.37
C GLU A 955 16.38 18.44 56.69
N ALA A 956 15.42 19.38 56.76
CA ALA A 956 15.06 20.08 57.98
C ALA A 956 14.48 19.13 59.05
N ASP A 957 13.59 18.21 58.66
CA ASP A 957 13.02 17.21 59.56
C ASP A 957 14.10 16.25 60.08
N ALA A 958 15.01 15.78 59.22
CA ALA A 958 16.14 14.95 59.62
C ALA A 958 17.13 15.68 60.55
N ALA A 959 17.31 16.99 60.39
CA ALA A 959 18.12 17.80 61.30
C ALA A 959 17.44 17.99 62.67
N ARG A 960 16.12 18.20 62.70
CA ARG A 960 15.33 18.32 63.94
C ARG A 960 15.36 17.04 64.76
N GLN A 961 15.17 15.89 64.12
CA GLN A 961 15.24 14.58 64.80
C GLN A 961 16.61 14.33 65.45
N ARG A 962 17.71 14.75 64.80
CA ARG A 962 19.07 14.66 65.37
C ARG A 962 19.25 15.53 66.61
N VAL A 963 18.68 16.75 66.61
CA VAL A 963 18.68 17.64 67.78
C VAL A 963 17.88 17.02 68.93
N GLU A 964 16.69 16.50 68.67
CA GLU A 964 15.83 15.88 69.68
C GLU A 964 16.50 14.66 70.33
N ALA A 965 17.14 13.80 69.51
CA ALA A 965 17.85 12.61 70.00
C ALA A 965 19.00 12.98 70.95
N VAL A 966 19.82 13.99 70.60
CA VAL A 966 20.93 14.44 71.46
C VAL A 966 20.42 15.26 72.65
N GLY A 967 19.36 16.05 72.48
CA GLY A 967 18.72 16.81 73.55
C GLY A 967 18.17 15.93 74.67
N ALA A 968 17.60 14.78 74.33
CA ALA A 968 17.17 13.78 75.31
C ALA A 968 18.34 13.23 76.14
N LEU A 969 19.51 12.99 75.52
CA LEU A 969 20.72 12.55 76.22
C LEU A 969 21.25 13.62 77.18
N VAL A 970 21.27 14.89 76.75
CA VAL A 970 21.67 16.04 77.58
C VAL A 970 20.72 16.21 78.77
N GLY A 971 19.40 16.09 78.54
CA GLY A 971 18.39 16.14 79.59
C GLY A 971 18.59 15.07 80.66
N ALA A 972 18.75 13.81 80.24
CA ALA A 972 18.99 12.70 81.15
C ALA A 972 20.32 12.83 81.93
N ALA A 973 21.36 13.40 81.30
CA ALA A 973 22.64 13.68 81.97
C ALA A 973 22.51 14.80 83.03
N ALA A 974 21.74 15.84 82.72
CA ALA A 974 21.46 16.93 83.66
C ALA A 974 20.65 16.43 84.88
N GLU A 975 19.65 15.59 84.67
CA GLU A 975 18.85 14.99 85.76
C GLU A 975 19.71 14.11 86.68
N ARG A 976 20.54 13.21 86.12
CA ARG A 976 21.46 12.38 86.92
C ARG A 976 22.43 13.23 87.74
N THR A 977 22.97 14.28 87.14
CA THR A 977 23.93 15.18 87.80
C THR A 977 23.24 16.00 88.90
N SER A 978 22.01 16.49 88.66
CA SER A 978 21.21 17.21 89.65
C SER A 978 20.88 16.33 90.85
N ALA A 979 20.41 15.09 90.60
CA ALA A 979 20.10 14.11 91.65
C ALA A 979 21.34 13.79 92.51
N SER A 980 22.51 13.61 91.88
CA SER A 980 23.78 13.39 92.58
C SER A 980 24.21 14.58 93.45
N LEU A 981 24.06 15.81 92.94
CA LEU A 981 24.34 17.03 93.70
C LEU A 981 23.37 17.21 94.88
N LEU A 982 22.09 16.92 94.70
CA LEU A 982 21.10 16.96 95.78
C LEU A 982 21.41 15.94 96.88
N ALA A 983 21.71 14.69 96.52
CA ALA A 983 22.07 13.67 97.49
C ALA A 983 23.34 14.01 98.29
N ARG A 984 24.35 14.60 97.63
CA ARG A 984 25.58 15.06 98.28
C ARG A 984 25.33 16.26 99.19
N TRP A 985 24.45 17.17 98.80
CA TRP A 985 24.06 18.32 99.63
C TRP A 985 23.42 17.83 100.93
N ASP A 986 22.48 16.89 100.82
CA ASP A 986 21.79 16.32 101.98
C ASP A 986 22.78 15.64 102.94
N ALA A 987 23.71 14.83 102.41
CA ALA A 987 24.73 14.15 103.22
C ALA A 987 25.70 15.12 103.92
N ASP A 988 26.07 16.22 103.26
CA ASP A 988 26.96 17.24 103.81
C ASP A 988 26.24 18.16 104.82
N ARG A 989 24.91 18.29 104.71
CA ARG A 989 24.12 19.29 105.45
C ARG A 989 24.04 18.97 106.93
N ASP A 990 23.86 17.72 107.33
CA ASP A 990 23.77 17.35 108.75
C ASP A 990 25.03 17.74 109.53
N VAL A 991 26.20 17.54 108.92
CA VAL A 991 27.50 17.91 109.50
C VAL A 991 27.65 19.43 109.59
N ALA A 992 27.14 20.15 108.58
CA ALA A 992 27.15 21.62 108.56
C ALA A 992 26.19 22.22 109.61
N VAL A 993 24.99 21.66 109.79
CA VAL A 993 24.02 22.07 110.82
C VAL A 993 24.63 21.88 112.22
N GLN A 994 25.26 20.74 112.50
CA GLN A 994 25.93 20.49 113.78
C GLN A 994 27.08 21.50 114.05
N ALA A 995 27.84 21.84 113.01
CA ALA A 995 28.88 22.86 113.10
C ALA A 995 28.28 24.26 113.31
N ALA A 996 27.16 24.60 112.66
CA ALA A 996 26.43 25.85 112.84
C ALA A 996 25.88 26.01 114.26
N CYS A 997 25.27 24.98 114.84
CA CYS A 997 24.84 25.00 116.24
C CYS A 997 26.02 25.26 117.18
N THR A 998 27.17 24.62 116.93
CA THR A 998 28.38 24.82 117.74
C THR A 998 28.93 26.26 117.64
N VAL A 999 28.80 26.91 116.48
CA VAL A 999 29.19 28.32 116.30
C VAL A 999 28.17 29.27 116.94
N ALA A 1000 26.86 28.98 116.83
CA ALA A 1000 25.78 29.78 117.38
C ALA A 1000 25.75 29.76 118.93
N ASP A 1001 26.03 28.61 119.57
CA ASP A 1001 26.12 28.47 121.03
C ASP A 1001 27.29 29.30 121.63
N GLY A 1002 28.27 29.68 120.79
CA GLY A 1002 29.41 30.48 121.17
C GLY A 1002 30.38 29.79 122.15
N PRO A 1003 31.50 30.45 122.51
CA PRO A 1003 32.50 29.87 123.40
C PRO A 1003 32.06 29.79 124.88
N GLY A 1004 30.87 30.30 125.22
CA GLY A 1004 30.33 30.44 126.58
C GLY A 1004 30.94 31.60 127.39
N ARG A 1005 30.29 32.00 128.48
CA ARG A 1005 30.70 33.16 129.33
C ARG A 1005 32.11 33.03 129.95
N LEU A 1006 32.63 31.80 130.06
CA LEU A 1006 33.97 31.46 130.57
C LEU A 1006 35.00 31.06 129.47
N GLN A 1007 34.66 31.21 128.18
CA GLN A 1007 35.50 30.90 127.01
C GLN A 1007 36.03 29.47 126.86
N LEU A 1008 35.54 28.49 127.61
CA LEU A 1008 36.03 27.11 127.62
C LEU A 1008 35.82 26.33 126.29
N ARG A 1009 34.97 26.82 125.37
CA ARG A 1009 34.66 26.14 124.09
C ARG A 1009 35.30 26.78 122.83
N ARG A 1010 36.22 27.74 122.98
CA ARG A 1010 36.79 28.52 121.85
C ARG A 1010 37.41 27.65 120.74
N ALA A 1011 38.15 26.59 121.09
CA ALA A 1011 38.74 25.67 120.11
C ALA A 1011 37.70 24.84 119.35
N ALA A 1012 36.55 24.53 119.96
CA ALA A 1012 35.46 23.82 119.30
C ALA A 1012 34.72 24.73 118.30
N VAL A 1013 34.48 26.00 118.67
CA VAL A 1013 33.90 27.03 117.80
C VAL A 1013 34.79 27.31 116.59
N THR A 1014 36.11 27.44 116.78
CA THR A 1014 37.05 27.65 115.65
C THR A 1014 37.08 26.45 114.69
N ARG A 1015 37.07 25.21 115.21
CA ARG A 1015 36.98 24.01 114.36
C ARG A 1015 35.63 23.87 113.65
N ALA A 1016 34.54 24.28 114.29
CA ALA A 1016 33.22 24.30 113.68
C ALA A 1016 33.11 25.38 112.59
N GLY A 1017 33.67 26.57 112.82
CA GLY A 1017 33.80 27.63 111.81
C GLY A 1017 34.64 27.20 110.60
N GLY A 1018 35.75 26.47 110.81
CA GLY A 1018 36.53 25.88 109.72
C GLY A 1018 35.74 24.86 108.89
N ARG A 1019 34.95 24.01 109.54
CA ARG A 1019 34.08 23.03 108.85
C ARG A 1019 32.96 23.69 108.02
N LEU A 1020 32.39 24.79 108.51
CA LEU A 1020 31.39 25.57 107.77
C LEU A 1020 31.98 26.27 106.54
N ASP A 1021 33.18 26.85 106.68
CA ASP A 1021 33.87 27.49 105.55
C ASP A 1021 34.24 26.49 104.45
N ASP A 1022 34.67 25.27 104.83
CA ASP A 1022 34.93 24.19 103.87
C ASP A 1022 33.66 23.68 103.18
N TRP A 1023 32.55 23.60 103.91
CA TRP A 1023 31.24 23.27 103.33
C TRP A 1023 30.77 24.35 102.35
N ALA A 1024 30.83 25.63 102.73
CA ALA A 1024 30.45 26.74 101.87
C ALA A 1024 31.33 26.80 100.62
N ARG A 1025 32.65 26.63 100.74
CA ARG A 1025 33.58 26.56 99.60
C ARG A 1025 33.26 25.43 98.62
N ARG A 1026 32.85 24.26 99.13
CA ARG A 1026 32.50 23.10 98.30
C ARG A 1026 31.24 23.33 97.47
N TRP A 1027 30.26 24.05 98.01
CA TRP A 1027 28.96 24.27 97.37
C TRP A 1027 28.87 25.57 96.58
N ARG A 1028 29.74 26.56 96.84
CA ARG A 1028 29.78 27.84 96.12
C ARG A 1028 29.85 27.74 94.59
N PRO A 1029 30.54 26.75 93.97
CA PRO A 1029 30.50 26.56 92.51
C PRO A 1029 29.10 26.23 91.96
N HIS A 1030 28.22 25.68 92.78
CA HIS A 1030 26.84 25.31 92.42
C HIS A 1030 25.80 26.28 92.99
N LEU A 1031 26.13 26.97 94.09
CA LEU A 1031 25.30 27.92 94.83
C LEU A 1031 26.12 29.20 95.12
N PRO A 1032 26.26 30.10 94.14
CA PRO A 1032 27.17 31.26 94.24
C PRO A 1032 26.76 32.25 95.34
N ASP A 1033 25.50 32.26 95.76
CA ASP A 1033 24.95 33.15 96.79
C ASP A 1033 25.33 32.72 98.23
N LEU A 1034 26.10 31.64 98.41
CA LEU A 1034 26.55 31.21 99.73
C LEU A 1034 27.51 32.23 100.37
N PRO A 1035 27.24 32.71 101.60
CA PRO A 1035 28.07 33.72 102.26
C PRO A 1035 29.53 33.29 102.44
N THR A 1036 30.41 34.27 102.65
CA THR A 1036 31.84 34.06 102.95
C THR A 1036 32.19 34.32 104.41
N ASP A 1037 31.32 35.02 105.15
CA ASP A 1037 31.50 35.27 106.57
C ASP A 1037 31.08 34.04 107.41
N PRO A 1038 31.93 33.53 108.32
CA PRO A 1038 31.64 32.33 109.11
C PRO A 1038 30.34 32.38 109.91
N ASN A 1039 29.93 33.55 110.41
CA ASN A 1039 28.68 33.69 111.17
C ASN A 1039 27.47 33.68 110.22
N ALA A 1040 27.57 34.36 109.08
CA ALA A 1040 26.55 34.31 108.04
C ALA A 1040 26.41 32.90 107.41
N ILE A 1041 27.50 32.15 107.26
CA ILE A 1041 27.48 30.75 106.81
C ILE A 1041 26.75 29.88 107.85
N ALA A 1042 27.01 30.09 109.15
CA ALA A 1042 26.33 29.38 110.22
C ALA A 1042 24.81 29.64 110.21
N GLU A 1043 24.37 30.88 109.96
CA GLU A 1043 22.94 31.20 109.82
C GLU A 1043 22.28 30.47 108.63
N VAL A 1044 22.96 30.38 107.49
CA VAL A 1044 22.43 29.70 106.29
C VAL A 1044 22.44 28.18 106.45
N ALA A 1045 23.45 27.63 107.12
CA ALA A 1045 23.54 26.20 107.42
C ALA A 1045 22.55 25.76 108.51
N GLY A 1046 22.23 26.62 109.48
CA GLY A 1046 21.35 26.32 110.62
C GLY A 1046 19.85 26.55 110.40
N ARG A 1047 19.44 27.12 109.26
CA ARG A 1047 18.02 27.25 108.85
C ARG A 1047 17.60 26.06 107.99
N ASP A 1048 16.30 25.79 107.90
CA ASP A 1048 15.76 24.85 106.91
C ASP A 1048 16.08 25.34 105.49
N ASP A 1049 16.45 24.43 104.56
CA ASP A 1049 16.69 24.81 103.17
C ASP A 1049 15.37 25.08 102.43
N ASP A 1050 15.37 26.14 101.61
CA ASP A 1050 14.33 26.36 100.61
C ASP A 1050 14.50 25.32 99.49
N ARG A 1051 13.88 24.16 99.70
CA ARG A 1051 14.07 22.98 98.86
C ARG A 1051 13.76 23.23 97.38
N PRO A 1052 12.65 23.89 97.01
CA PRO A 1052 12.38 24.27 95.62
C PRO A 1052 13.48 25.15 95.01
N ARG A 1053 13.94 26.17 95.75
CA ARG A 1053 14.97 27.09 95.26
C ARG A 1053 16.32 26.42 95.09
N LEU A 1054 16.69 25.52 96.00
CA LEU A 1054 17.90 24.70 95.92
C LEU A 1054 17.86 23.74 94.72
N GLN A 1055 16.76 23.01 94.55
CA GLN A 1055 16.58 22.09 93.42
C GLN A 1055 16.67 22.84 92.09
N ALA A 1056 16.08 24.04 92.00
CA ALA A 1056 16.20 24.89 90.83
C ALA A 1056 17.66 25.34 90.57
N ALA A 1057 18.39 25.77 91.60
CA ALA A 1057 19.76 26.23 91.47
C ALA A 1057 20.74 25.09 91.09
N LEU A 1058 20.65 23.94 91.77
CA LEU A 1058 21.45 22.75 91.46
C LEU A 1058 21.06 22.12 90.11
N GLY A 1059 19.76 22.13 89.77
CA GLY A 1059 19.27 21.73 88.45
C GLY A 1059 19.80 22.62 87.33
N ALA A 1060 19.85 23.93 87.54
CA ALA A 1060 20.45 24.87 86.57
C ALA A 1060 21.96 24.66 86.42
N ALA A 1061 22.68 24.40 87.51
CA ALA A 1061 24.11 24.07 87.46
C ALA A 1061 24.38 22.74 86.72
N ALA A 1062 23.57 21.71 86.99
CA ALA A 1062 23.65 20.42 86.33
C ALA A 1062 23.34 20.50 84.82
N ARG A 1063 22.35 21.32 84.43
CA ARG A 1063 22.01 21.57 83.03
C ARG A 1063 23.17 22.23 82.27
N ARG A 1064 23.80 23.26 82.86
CA ARG A 1064 24.98 23.91 82.27
C ARG A 1064 26.15 22.93 82.10
N ALA A 1065 26.40 22.07 83.08
CA ALA A 1065 27.46 21.06 83.00
C ALA A 1065 27.17 20.01 81.91
N ALA A 1066 25.93 19.54 81.80
CA ALA A 1066 25.52 18.59 80.75
C ALA A 1066 25.62 19.22 79.35
N GLU A 1067 25.26 20.49 79.19
CA GLU A 1067 25.41 21.20 77.91
C GLU A 1067 26.89 21.40 77.53
N GLN A 1068 27.77 21.69 78.50
CA GLN A 1068 29.22 21.81 78.27
C GLN A 1068 29.87 20.47 77.90
N ALA A 1069 29.39 19.35 78.45
CA ALA A 1069 29.88 18.01 78.11
C ALA A 1069 29.43 17.52 76.72
N HIS A 1070 28.45 18.19 76.10
CA HIS A 1070 27.87 17.82 74.81
C HIS A 1070 27.86 19.00 73.82
N PRO A 1071 29.04 19.53 73.42
CA PRO A 1071 29.14 20.71 72.52
C PRO A 1071 28.46 20.48 71.16
N GLN A 1072 28.47 19.24 70.68
CA GLN A 1072 27.75 18.79 69.48
C GLN A 1072 26.24 19.11 69.47
N HIS A 1073 25.60 19.28 70.64
CA HIS A 1073 24.18 19.65 70.72
C HIS A 1073 23.92 21.10 70.27
N ALA A 1074 24.88 22.01 70.45
CA ALA A 1074 24.78 23.39 69.99
C ALA A 1074 24.99 23.49 68.47
N GLU A 1075 25.96 22.74 67.94
CA GLU A 1075 26.24 22.65 66.51
C GLU A 1075 25.06 22.08 65.72
N LEU A 1076 24.45 21.00 66.24
CA LEU A 1076 23.26 20.39 65.62
C LEU A 1076 22.06 21.35 65.64
N ARG A 1077 21.89 22.16 66.69
CA ARG A 1077 20.84 23.20 66.74
C ARG A 1077 21.05 24.27 65.67
N ALA A 1078 22.27 24.78 65.52
CA ALA A 1078 22.60 25.75 64.48
C ALA A 1078 22.42 25.17 63.05
N ALA A 1079 22.74 23.89 62.86
CA ALA A 1079 22.51 23.18 61.60
C ALA A 1079 21.00 23.01 61.30
N ALA A 1080 20.20 22.64 62.30
CA ALA A 1080 18.75 22.51 62.16
C ALA A 1080 18.07 23.85 61.83
N ASP A 1081 18.49 24.95 62.46
CA ASP A 1081 18.00 26.30 62.13
C ASP A 1081 18.35 26.70 60.69
N THR A 1082 19.51 26.27 60.21
CA THR A 1082 19.96 26.55 58.83
C THR A 1082 19.16 25.75 57.81
N ALA A 1083 18.91 24.46 58.08
CA ALA A 1083 18.06 23.62 57.25
C ALA A 1083 16.60 24.13 57.22
N GLN A 1084 16.06 24.59 58.36
CA GLN A 1084 14.73 25.19 58.43
C GLN A 1084 14.64 26.48 57.59
N ARG A 1085 15.64 27.37 57.67
CA ARG A 1085 15.70 28.57 56.82
C ARG A 1085 15.77 28.23 55.33
N ALA A 1086 16.47 27.16 54.96
CA ALA A 1086 16.55 26.67 53.58
C ALA A 1086 15.19 26.13 53.08
N ALA A 1087 14.47 25.37 53.92
CA ALA A 1087 13.11 24.90 53.62
C ALA A 1087 12.13 26.06 53.41
N ASP A 1088 12.17 27.08 54.27
CA ASP A 1088 11.35 28.28 54.15
C ASP A 1088 11.68 29.09 52.87
N GLN A 1089 12.96 29.14 52.49
CA GLN A 1089 13.40 29.79 51.25
C GLN A 1089 12.94 29.00 50.01
N ALA A 1090 12.98 27.67 50.06
CA ALA A 1090 12.48 26.81 48.99
C ALA A 1090 10.96 26.93 48.83
N GLN A 1091 10.21 27.04 49.93
CA GLN A 1091 8.76 27.31 49.91
C GLN A 1091 8.45 28.65 49.24
N ARG A 1092 9.16 29.72 49.62
CA ARG A 1092 9.00 31.03 48.97
C ARG A 1092 9.30 30.99 47.47
N ARG A 1093 10.28 30.18 47.04
CA ARG A 1093 10.60 29.96 45.61
C ARG A 1093 9.51 29.19 44.88
N LEU A 1094 8.94 28.16 45.50
CA LEU A 1094 7.79 27.42 44.97
C LEU A 1094 6.57 28.33 44.80
N ASP A 1095 6.25 29.13 45.82
CA ASP A 1095 5.13 30.07 45.76
C ASP A 1095 5.37 31.17 44.71
N ALA A 1096 6.61 31.63 44.54
CA ALA A 1096 6.96 32.56 43.48
C ALA A 1096 6.92 31.92 42.08
N ALA A 1097 7.27 30.64 41.94
CA ALA A 1097 7.14 29.90 40.69
C ALA A 1097 5.66 29.69 40.31
N ARG A 1098 4.81 29.34 41.28
CA ARG A 1098 3.35 29.23 41.10
C ARG A 1098 2.74 30.56 40.68
N ARG A 1099 3.00 31.64 41.44
CA ARG A 1099 2.52 32.98 41.08
C ARG A 1099 2.97 33.40 39.68
N ARG A 1100 4.23 33.18 39.30
CA ARG A 1100 4.71 33.50 37.95
C ARG A 1100 4.06 32.67 36.85
N HIS A 1101 3.73 31.40 37.12
CA HIS A 1101 2.99 30.54 36.19
C HIS A 1101 1.54 31.03 36.05
N ASP A 1102 0.88 31.31 37.18
CA ASP A 1102 -0.48 31.86 37.24
C ASP A 1102 -0.57 33.24 36.57
N ASP A 1103 0.38 34.16 36.81
CA ASP A 1103 0.43 35.51 36.22
C ASP A 1103 0.69 35.46 34.70
N ARG A 1104 1.53 34.52 34.23
CA ARG A 1104 1.76 34.30 32.79
C ARG A 1104 0.51 33.75 32.10
N LEU A 1105 -0.28 32.94 32.81
CA LEU A 1105 -1.55 32.42 32.33
C LEU A 1105 -2.68 33.44 32.41
N ALA A 1106 -2.68 34.35 33.40
CA ALA A 1106 -3.72 35.37 33.59
C ALA A 1106 -3.85 36.37 32.42
N GLY A 1107 -2.81 36.52 31.59
CA GLY A 1107 -2.85 37.32 30.36
C GLY A 1107 -3.49 36.62 29.15
N THR A 1108 -3.89 35.35 29.29
CA THR A 1108 -4.50 34.53 28.24
C THR A 1108 -5.77 33.87 28.78
N ALA A 1109 -6.92 34.03 28.12
CA ALA A 1109 -8.21 33.49 28.57
C ALA A 1109 -8.15 31.96 28.93
N PRO A 1110 -9.03 31.45 29.83
CA PRO A 1110 -8.75 30.28 30.66
C PRO A 1110 -8.72 28.95 29.87
N ALA A 1111 -7.95 27.99 30.40
CA ALA A 1111 -7.92 26.54 30.14
C ALA A 1111 -6.76 25.98 29.29
N SER A 1112 -5.64 25.65 29.95
CA SER A 1112 -4.47 24.98 29.35
C SER A 1112 -4.75 23.59 28.75
N ARG A 1113 -5.77 22.86 29.24
CA ARG A 1113 -6.24 21.61 28.60
C ARG A 1113 -7.03 21.82 27.31
N GLU A 1114 -7.68 22.97 27.17
CA GLU A 1114 -8.49 23.29 26.00
C GLU A 1114 -7.60 23.81 24.85
N SER A 1115 -6.50 24.50 25.14
CA SER A 1115 -5.56 24.99 24.12
C SER A 1115 -4.86 23.89 23.33
N ALA A 1116 -4.53 22.75 23.94
CA ALA A 1116 -3.96 21.59 23.23
C ALA A 1116 -5.01 20.95 22.30
N ALA A 1117 -6.24 20.75 22.79
CA ALA A 1117 -7.34 20.24 21.96
C ALA A 1117 -7.70 21.21 20.82
N ARG A 1118 -7.70 22.52 21.09
CA ARG A 1118 -7.91 23.57 20.09
C ARG A 1118 -6.75 23.67 19.09
N LEU A 1119 -5.51 23.39 19.50
CA LEU A 1119 -4.38 23.27 18.57
C LEU A 1119 -4.58 22.09 17.62
N THR A 1120 -4.98 20.93 18.14
CA THR A 1120 -5.30 19.75 17.33
C THR A 1120 -6.47 20.01 16.38
N GLU A 1121 -7.53 20.69 16.86
CA GLU A 1121 -8.65 21.10 16.01
C GLU A 1121 -8.22 22.05 14.90
N ALA A 1122 -7.48 23.11 15.24
CA ALA A 1122 -6.95 24.06 14.26
C ALA A 1122 -6.03 23.37 13.23
N GLN A 1123 -5.24 22.38 13.63
CA GLN A 1123 -4.43 21.57 12.72
C GLN A 1123 -5.28 20.72 11.76
N ARG A 1124 -6.35 20.09 12.25
CA ARG A 1124 -7.31 19.35 11.40
C ARG A 1124 -8.02 20.27 10.41
N GLU A 1125 -8.54 21.40 10.87
CA GLU A 1125 -9.18 22.39 10.01
C GLU A 1125 -8.21 22.96 8.97
N LEU A 1126 -6.95 23.19 9.36
CA LEU A 1126 -5.90 23.66 8.46
C LEU A 1126 -5.62 22.63 7.35
N ALA A 1127 -5.51 21.35 7.70
CA ALA A 1127 -5.33 20.27 6.72
C ALA A 1127 -6.53 20.20 5.76
N ALA A 1128 -7.76 20.25 6.28
CA ALA A 1128 -8.96 20.25 5.45
C ALA A 1128 -9.05 21.49 4.55
N ALA A 1129 -8.65 22.66 5.03
CA ALA A 1129 -8.62 23.90 4.24
C ALA A 1129 -7.56 23.85 3.13
N ARG A 1130 -6.38 23.26 3.39
CA ARG A 1130 -5.35 23.01 2.36
C ARG A 1130 -5.89 22.10 1.27
N GLN A 1131 -6.56 21.00 1.64
CA GLN A 1131 -7.14 20.08 0.68
C GLN A 1131 -8.18 20.77 -0.21
N ARG A 1132 -9.13 21.50 0.39
CA ARG A 1132 -10.14 22.28 -0.38
C ARG A 1132 -9.51 23.31 -1.32
N LEU A 1133 -8.41 23.96 -0.93
CA LEU A 1133 -7.69 24.89 -1.79
C LEU A 1133 -7.04 24.16 -2.97
N THR A 1134 -6.41 23.01 -2.72
CA THR A 1134 -5.86 22.14 -3.77
C THR A 1134 -6.96 21.73 -4.75
N ASP A 1135 -8.09 21.22 -4.27
CA ASP A 1135 -9.22 20.81 -5.11
C ASP A 1135 -9.74 21.99 -5.96
N THR A 1136 -9.80 23.18 -5.38
CA THR A 1136 -10.21 24.40 -6.06
C THR A 1136 -9.22 24.82 -7.15
N ARG A 1137 -7.91 24.73 -6.88
CA ARG A 1137 -6.86 25.00 -7.88
C ARG A 1137 -6.89 24.00 -9.02
N THR A 1138 -7.06 22.72 -8.71
CA THR A 1138 -7.25 21.67 -9.73
C THR A 1138 -8.51 21.94 -10.57
N ARG A 1139 -9.58 22.45 -9.95
CA ARG A 1139 -10.78 22.90 -10.68
C ARG A 1139 -10.47 24.10 -11.59
N ILE A 1140 -9.72 25.10 -11.14
CA ILE A 1140 -9.30 26.25 -11.97
C ILE A 1140 -8.49 25.77 -13.18
N THR A 1141 -7.51 24.89 -12.98
CA THR A 1141 -6.72 24.31 -14.07
C THR A 1141 -7.60 23.55 -15.07
N ARG A 1142 -8.56 22.74 -14.58
CA ARG A 1142 -9.54 22.06 -15.44
C ARG A 1142 -10.41 23.05 -16.24
N LEU A 1143 -10.86 24.13 -15.61
CA LEU A 1143 -11.64 25.17 -16.28
C LEU A 1143 -10.81 25.90 -17.35
N HIS A 1144 -9.53 26.20 -17.08
CA HIS A 1144 -8.63 26.79 -18.09
C HIS A 1144 -8.46 25.90 -19.33
N ALA A 1145 -8.54 24.58 -19.16
CA ALA A 1145 -8.46 23.62 -20.26
C ALA A 1145 -9.80 23.44 -21.01
N GLU A 1146 -10.90 24.09 -20.59
CA GLU A 1146 -12.16 24.03 -21.33
C GLU A 1146 -11.99 24.66 -22.73
N PRO A 1147 -12.50 24.02 -23.80
CA PRO A 1147 -12.32 24.51 -25.18
C PRO A 1147 -12.74 25.95 -25.40
N ALA A 1148 -13.80 26.40 -24.71
CA ALA A 1148 -14.29 27.78 -24.81
C ALA A 1148 -13.29 28.81 -24.25
N LEU A 1149 -12.53 28.44 -23.20
CA LEU A 1149 -11.53 29.30 -22.57
C LEU A 1149 -10.16 29.14 -23.23
N ALA A 1150 -9.78 27.91 -23.61
CA ALA A 1150 -8.53 27.62 -24.29
C ALA A 1150 -8.46 28.23 -25.71
N ALA A 1151 -9.60 28.49 -26.35
CA ALA A 1151 -9.68 29.18 -27.64
C ALA A 1151 -9.52 30.71 -27.55
N LEU A 1152 -9.46 31.29 -26.34
CA LEU A 1152 -9.26 32.72 -26.17
C LEU A 1152 -7.82 33.13 -26.54
N PRO A 1153 -7.61 34.35 -27.05
CA PRO A 1153 -6.27 34.90 -27.26
C PRO A 1153 -5.43 34.89 -25.97
N SER A 1154 -4.12 34.67 -26.10
CA SER A 1154 -3.19 34.75 -24.98
C SER A 1154 -3.29 36.10 -24.27
N GLY A 1155 -3.31 36.09 -22.93
CA GLY A 1155 -3.48 37.27 -22.08
C GLY A 1155 -4.93 37.65 -21.75
N ARG A 1156 -5.93 37.16 -22.50
CA ARG A 1156 -7.35 37.51 -22.23
C ARG A 1156 -7.86 36.99 -20.88
N LEU A 1157 -7.40 35.80 -20.47
CA LEU A 1157 -7.73 35.23 -19.15
C LEU A 1157 -7.04 35.97 -18.01
N ASP A 1158 -5.87 36.56 -18.26
CA ASP A 1158 -5.14 37.35 -17.26
C ASP A 1158 -5.84 38.69 -17.01
N ASP A 1159 -6.29 39.36 -18.09
CA ASP A 1159 -7.12 40.56 -18.01
C ASP A 1159 -8.43 40.30 -17.23
N GLU A 1160 -9.04 39.15 -17.48
CA GLU A 1160 -10.26 38.72 -16.82
C GLU A 1160 -10.06 38.46 -15.32
N ARG A 1161 -8.93 37.84 -14.96
CA ARG A 1161 -8.53 37.62 -13.56
C ARG A 1161 -8.25 38.94 -12.85
N LEU A 1162 -7.60 39.90 -13.52
CA LEU A 1162 -7.35 41.23 -12.99
C LEU A 1162 -8.68 41.99 -12.75
N ALA A 1163 -9.59 41.97 -13.71
CA ALA A 1163 -10.90 42.61 -13.60
C ALA A 1163 -11.74 42.01 -12.46
N TRP A 1164 -11.75 40.67 -12.34
CA TRP A 1164 -12.39 39.98 -11.23
C TRP A 1164 -11.79 40.38 -9.87
N GLY A 1165 -10.45 40.45 -9.78
CA GLY A 1165 -9.74 40.81 -8.53
C GLY A 1165 -10.12 42.21 -8.02
N VAL A 1166 -10.17 43.20 -8.92
CA VAL A 1166 -10.62 44.57 -8.58
C VAL A 1166 -12.06 44.59 -8.06
N GLY A 1167 -12.95 43.82 -8.68
CA GLY A 1167 -14.34 43.68 -8.25
C GLY A 1167 -14.50 42.99 -6.89
N HIS A 1168 -13.70 41.94 -6.65
CA HIS A 1168 -13.72 41.20 -5.39
C HIS A 1168 -13.21 42.02 -4.19
N ASP A 1169 -12.13 42.80 -4.40
CA ASP A 1169 -11.60 43.70 -3.37
C ASP A 1169 -12.57 44.82 -3.01
N ALA A 1170 -13.32 45.32 -3.99
CA ALA A 1170 -14.35 46.33 -3.78
C ALA A 1170 -15.53 45.78 -2.97
N ASP A 1171 -16.00 44.55 -3.29
CA ASP A 1171 -17.09 43.88 -2.53
C ASP A 1171 -16.65 43.55 -1.10
N THR A 1172 -15.41 43.09 -0.91
CA THR A 1172 -14.84 42.80 0.41
C THR A 1172 -14.74 44.06 1.28
N ARG A 1173 -14.28 45.18 0.71
CA ARG A 1173 -14.26 46.49 1.40
C ARG A 1173 -15.66 46.98 1.74
N ARG A 1174 -16.65 46.75 0.88
CA ARG A 1174 -18.05 47.12 1.12
C ARG A 1174 -18.66 46.30 2.26
N ARG A 1175 -18.46 44.98 2.28
CA ARG A 1175 -18.91 44.09 3.37
C ARG A 1175 -18.21 44.39 4.70
N ALA A 1176 -16.94 44.80 4.66
CA ALA A 1176 -16.22 45.25 5.84
C ALA A 1176 -16.75 46.59 6.38
N ALA A 1177 -17.20 47.50 5.51
CA ALA A 1177 -17.83 48.77 5.89
C ALA A 1177 -19.27 48.61 6.42
N ASP A 1178 -20.02 47.61 5.93
CA ASP A 1178 -21.39 47.32 6.39
C ASP A 1178 -21.46 46.55 7.71
N ARG A 1179 -20.34 45.97 8.19
CA ARG A 1179 -20.24 45.44 9.56
C ARG A 1179 -20.05 46.60 10.54
N ARG A 1180 -21.16 47.20 11.01
CA ARG A 1180 -21.14 47.96 12.27
C ARG A 1180 -20.55 47.08 13.38
N PRO A 1181 -19.67 47.60 14.25
CA PRO A 1181 -19.17 46.83 15.38
C PRO A 1181 -20.37 46.44 16.26
N ALA A 1182 -20.68 45.15 16.31
CA ALA A 1182 -21.63 44.64 17.28
C ALA A 1182 -21.07 44.97 18.66
N ALA A 1183 -21.89 45.65 19.48
CA ALA A 1183 -21.62 45.79 20.90
C ALA A 1183 -21.33 44.40 21.50
N PRO A 1184 -20.39 44.30 22.46
CA PRO A 1184 -20.09 43.02 23.09
C PRO A 1184 -21.38 42.41 23.66
N PRO A 1185 -21.62 41.10 23.50
CA PRO A 1185 -22.82 40.47 24.05
C PRO A 1185 -22.82 40.62 25.58
N PRO A 1186 -23.99 40.82 26.22
CA PRO A 1186 -24.08 40.87 27.67
C PRO A 1186 -23.70 39.50 28.24
N GLU A 1187 -22.99 39.51 29.37
CA GLU A 1187 -22.63 38.32 30.13
C GLU A 1187 -23.87 37.46 30.45
N GLU A 1188 -24.06 36.38 29.69
CA GLU A 1188 -24.97 35.30 30.08
C GLU A 1188 -24.34 34.52 31.25
N ARG A 1189 -24.87 34.78 32.44
CA ARG A 1189 -24.66 33.97 33.63
C ARG A 1189 -25.15 32.54 33.36
N LEU A 1190 -24.23 31.59 33.28
CA LEU A 1190 -24.55 30.16 33.33
C LEU A 1190 -25.15 29.78 34.71
N PRO A 1191 -26.06 28.79 34.77
CA PRO A 1191 -26.77 28.44 35.99
C PRO A 1191 -25.87 27.72 37.01
N SER A 1192 -26.02 28.13 38.27
CA SER A 1192 -25.41 27.49 39.45
C SER A 1192 -25.81 26.02 39.56
N LEU A 1193 -24.83 25.12 39.41
CA LEU A 1193 -24.87 23.74 39.91
C LEU A 1193 -24.23 23.69 41.30
N TYR A 1194 -24.92 24.26 42.29
CA TYR A 1194 -24.77 23.88 43.69
C TYR A 1194 -26.16 23.79 44.31
N GLY A 1195 -26.73 22.58 44.28
CA GLY A 1195 -27.85 22.20 45.12
C GLY A 1195 -27.38 22.03 46.56
N GLY A 1196 -27.53 23.08 47.36
CA GLY A 1196 -27.29 23.08 48.80
C GLY A 1196 -28.46 23.71 49.55
N ARG A 1197 -29.43 22.86 49.92
CA ARG A 1197 -30.47 23.03 50.96
C ARG A 1197 -30.66 24.44 51.58
N ALA A 1198 -31.83 25.03 51.31
CA ALA A 1198 -32.59 25.75 52.32
C ALA A 1198 -34.09 25.59 52.00
N VAL A 1199 -34.76 24.75 52.78
CA VAL A 1199 -36.22 24.62 52.78
C VAL A 1199 -36.79 25.84 53.47
N ASP A 1200 -37.64 26.55 52.76
CA ASP A 1200 -38.49 27.61 53.28
C ASP A 1200 -39.65 26.99 54.05
N HIS A 1201 -39.85 27.43 55.30
CA HIS A 1201 -41.01 27.11 56.11
C HIS A 1201 -41.68 28.42 56.51
N ARG A 1202 -42.77 28.77 55.83
CA ARG A 1202 -44.03 29.27 56.43
C ARG A 1202 -45.11 29.47 55.37
N GLY A 1203 -46.14 28.64 55.46
CA GLY A 1203 -47.42 28.79 54.76
C GLY A 1203 -48.27 27.55 55.02
N PRO A 1204 -49.33 27.62 55.86
CA PRO A 1204 -49.93 26.44 56.47
C PRO A 1204 -50.92 25.69 55.55
N PHE A 1205 -51.03 24.37 55.83
CA PHE A 1205 -52.13 23.39 55.70
C PHE A 1205 -53.55 23.91 55.36
N PRO A 1206 -54.54 23.07 54.94
CA PRO A 1206 -54.61 21.59 54.86
C PRO A 1206 -55.10 21.11 53.46
N GLY A 1207 -55.32 19.85 53.08
CA GLY A 1207 -55.36 18.53 53.70
C GLY A 1207 -56.26 17.65 52.83
N ARG A 1208 -55.76 16.50 52.39
CA ARG A 1208 -56.41 15.19 52.22
C ARG A 1208 -55.47 14.22 51.51
#